data_AF-A0A7S1UIS7-F1
#
_entry.id   AF-A0A7S1UIS7-F1
#
_cell.length_a   1.000
_cell.length_b   1.000
_cell.length_c   1.000
_cell.angle_alpha   90.00
_cell.angle_beta   90.00
_cell.angle_gamma   90.00
#
_symmetry.space_group_name_H-M   'P 1'
#
loop_
_entity.id
_entity.type
_entity.pdbx_description
1 polymer ?
#
loop_
_entity_poly.entity_id
_entity_poly.type
_entity_poly.pdbx_seq_one_letter_code
_entity_poly.pdbx_strand_id
1 'polypeptide(L)'
;LARNEGNRRARVKARRDRAARVIQKNYRRHAAAMKSYVGGQLELLRAKEELRARRERRKRERLRREGAAAQIERTFRGHKIRRGRYLLSLMYRKNHARTIQAWWRRKLYHACIVRTAARLKERRRMEDAMATKLQACYRGHAAYARLELRLVGLEKARRLRSLKKEEFLAKKQFVINMRKFWREPRKIPKKIKEPAAREEFDKKHNYVSVNLSKMKAQLRDDLIKRTPGRKAKEEIAALMIEKHFRGFRHRKRVRLLRTRHRSGIRNAKRQRYAVAAPTIQRVYRGYRGRVRATKKRMHGLAVTIQKQYRGRRGRRDAATYRTRRNAATKMQAMVRMFVRKRSYVVLAEHHRLYEAPAIKVQSALRMVRCERRVAALRAHLRREQEGVALAEGRMSYLKLRAMDKLAVRSAKAKSVDDRGVFQYIYKKTASEKDSLMDNRRFTRVLLLQAPKLYDKYFSSNDADVIYSKHKTPENAMDYGGFCAALKQVAAERYEDAYRYRASKGMDARLLHLLHDHLLKTPGWGKKARKYLSKLGDEYMKKMATRIQGRYRTYVVRKNLQDYQRHAEAWRRQKAVEAAALIVQKSWRMVRAYRATVALAKRVYRKYLDPVSVAPYWAHSYTNIVTWTKPLIFGALSDVEYARHMPLPAMENVYPCVHCGEREVSVVCNECDDTFCESCYTETHGWGNRRRHERVDVHMCQVCDFQAATREVRRNQEEALLCDYCYLNEHPEA
;
A
#
# COMPACT_ATOMS: atom_id res chain seq x y z
N LEU A 1 -101.99 -113.36 25.26
CA LEU A 1 -100.66 -112.70 25.32
C LEU A 1 -100.21 -112.04 24.00
N ALA A 2 -100.27 -112.71 22.84
CA ALA A 2 -99.71 -112.22 21.56
C ALA A 2 -99.97 -110.73 21.17
N ARG A 3 -101.16 -110.18 21.45
CA ARG A 3 -101.49 -108.76 21.14
C ARG A 3 -100.56 -107.73 21.81
N ASN A 4 -99.90 -108.06 22.93
CA ASN A 4 -99.06 -107.09 23.67
C ASN A 4 -97.66 -106.88 23.07
N GLU A 5 -97.10 -107.85 22.34
CA GLU A 5 -95.78 -107.69 21.71
C GLU A 5 -95.80 -106.74 20.52
N GLY A 6 -96.83 -106.81 19.67
CA GLY A 6 -96.95 -105.95 18.48
C GLY A 6 -96.88 -104.46 18.82
N ASN A 7 -97.63 -104.04 19.86
CA ASN A 7 -97.61 -102.66 20.36
C ASN A 7 -96.24 -102.26 20.94
N ARG A 8 -95.49 -103.19 21.53
CA ARG A 8 -94.12 -102.94 22.03
C ARG A 8 -93.15 -102.72 20.86
N ARG A 9 -93.20 -103.57 19.82
CA ARG A 9 -92.38 -103.45 18.60
C ARG A 9 -92.69 -102.15 17.82
N ALA A 10 -93.97 -101.79 17.68
CA ALA A 10 -94.39 -100.54 17.03
C ALA A 10 -93.85 -99.28 17.73
N ARG A 11 -93.94 -99.20 19.06
CA ARG A 11 -93.40 -98.07 19.84
C ARG A 11 -91.87 -97.94 19.75
N VAL A 12 -91.14 -99.05 19.64
CA VAL A 12 -89.69 -99.05 19.41
C VAL A 12 -89.34 -98.52 18.01
N LYS A 13 -90.06 -98.94 16.96
CA LYS A 13 -89.87 -98.41 15.59
C LYS A 13 -90.11 -96.90 15.55
N ALA A 14 -91.23 -96.42 16.08
CA ALA A 14 -91.55 -94.99 16.12
C ALA A 14 -90.52 -94.14 16.89
N ARG A 15 -89.88 -94.68 17.95
CA ARG A 15 -88.75 -94.02 18.63
C ARG A 15 -87.50 -93.94 17.74
N ARG A 16 -87.13 -95.01 17.03
CA ARG A 16 -86.02 -95.01 16.05
C ARG A 16 -86.27 -93.99 14.93
N ASP A 17 -87.49 -93.94 14.41
CA ASP A 17 -87.87 -93.03 13.31
C ASP A 17 -87.92 -91.54 13.73
N ARG A 18 -88.11 -91.24 15.03
CA ARG A 18 -87.91 -89.88 15.57
C ARG A 18 -86.41 -89.57 15.73
N ALA A 19 -85.62 -90.48 16.28
CA ALA A 19 -84.18 -90.29 16.46
C ALA A 19 -83.47 -90.05 15.12
N ALA A 20 -83.75 -90.86 14.09
CA ALA A 20 -83.21 -90.69 12.74
C ALA A 20 -83.53 -89.31 12.15
N ARG A 21 -84.77 -88.82 12.29
CA ARG A 21 -85.17 -87.47 11.81
C ARG A 21 -84.48 -86.33 12.56
N VAL A 22 -84.23 -86.47 13.87
CA VAL A 22 -83.44 -85.49 14.64
C VAL A 22 -81.98 -85.46 14.18
N ILE A 23 -81.36 -86.63 13.99
CA ILE A 23 -79.98 -86.76 13.49
C ILE A 23 -79.86 -86.14 12.09
N GLN A 24 -80.77 -86.46 11.17
CA GLN A 24 -80.80 -85.88 9.82
C GLN A 24 -81.00 -84.36 9.83
N LYS A 25 -81.87 -83.82 10.70
CA LYS A 25 -82.09 -82.37 10.84
C LYS A 25 -80.83 -81.66 11.35
N ASN A 26 -80.14 -82.24 12.32
CA ASN A 26 -78.89 -81.70 12.87
C ASN A 26 -77.75 -81.78 11.85
N TYR A 27 -77.61 -82.90 11.13
CA TYR A 27 -76.61 -83.05 10.06
C TYR A 27 -76.82 -82.02 8.94
N ARG A 28 -78.07 -81.83 8.46
CA ARG A 28 -78.38 -80.82 7.43
C ARG A 28 -78.06 -79.38 7.90
N ARG A 29 -78.34 -79.06 9.18
CA ARG A 29 -77.94 -77.77 9.78
C ARG A 29 -76.42 -77.60 9.84
N HIS A 30 -75.69 -78.62 10.27
CA HIS A 30 -74.22 -78.57 10.34
C HIS A 30 -73.57 -78.46 8.95
N ALA A 31 -74.06 -79.21 7.97
CA ALA A 31 -73.58 -79.13 6.58
C ALA A 31 -73.83 -77.73 5.95
N ALA A 32 -75.00 -77.12 6.21
CA ALA A 32 -75.29 -75.77 5.76
C ALA A 32 -74.38 -74.72 6.43
N ALA A 33 -74.15 -74.83 7.75
CA ALA A 33 -73.24 -73.96 8.49
C ALA A 33 -71.79 -74.09 7.98
N MET A 34 -71.31 -75.31 7.74
CA MET A 34 -69.98 -75.55 7.16
C MET A 34 -69.85 -74.98 5.74
N LYS A 35 -70.88 -75.13 4.89
CA LYS A 35 -70.87 -74.55 3.54
C LYS A 35 -70.82 -73.02 3.56
N SER A 36 -71.55 -72.38 4.49
CA SER A 36 -71.48 -70.93 4.71
C SER A 36 -70.11 -70.48 5.23
N TYR A 37 -69.56 -71.17 6.23
CA TYR A 37 -68.24 -70.87 6.80
C TYR A 37 -67.11 -70.99 5.77
N VAL A 38 -67.09 -72.05 4.97
CA VAL A 38 -66.10 -72.25 3.89
C VAL A 38 -66.26 -71.18 2.79
N GLY A 39 -67.49 -70.81 2.44
CA GLY A 39 -67.77 -69.70 1.52
C GLY A 39 -67.15 -68.38 1.99
N GLY A 40 -67.44 -67.97 3.23
CA GLY A 40 -66.91 -66.74 3.82
C GLY A 40 -65.38 -66.74 3.93
N GLN A 41 -64.75 -67.88 4.21
CA GLN A 41 -63.28 -67.99 4.21
C GLN A 41 -62.69 -67.80 2.80
N LEU A 42 -63.32 -68.33 1.75
CA LEU A 42 -62.87 -68.16 0.36
C LEU A 42 -63.02 -66.72 -0.14
N GLU A 43 -64.11 -66.03 0.22
CA GLU A 43 -64.29 -64.61 -0.09
C GLU A 43 -63.27 -63.73 0.66
N LEU A 44 -63.02 -64.02 1.94
CA LEU A 44 -61.99 -63.34 2.74
C LEU A 44 -60.58 -63.53 2.15
N LEU A 45 -60.28 -64.69 1.55
CA LEU A 45 -59.02 -64.95 0.85
C LEU A 45 -58.92 -64.12 -0.45
N ARG A 46 -59.96 -64.13 -1.30
CA ARG A 46 -60.02 -63.31 -2.52
C ARG A 46 -59.83 -61.82 -2.22
N ALA A 47 -60.50 -61.30 -1.18
CA ALA A 47 -60.36 -59.92 -0.73
C ALA A 47 -58.92 -59.59 -0.24
N LYS A 48 -58.25 -60.52 0.44
CA LYS A 48 -56.83 -60.37 0.85
C LYS A 48 -55.90 -60.34 -0.36
N GLU A 49 -56.16 -61.12 -1.40
CA GLU A 49 -55.37 -61.14 -2.64
C GLU A 49 -55.54 -59.87 -3.46
N GLU A 50 -56.78 -59.39 -3.61
CA GLU A 50 -57.05 -58.07 -4.19
C GLU A 50 -56.33 -56.95 -3.45
N LEU A 51 -56.35 -56.97 -2.11
CA LEU A 51 -55.65 -55.97 -1.30
C LEU A 51 -54.13 -56.01 -1.51
N ARG A 52 -53.54 -57.21 -1.63
CA ARG A 52 -52.13 -57.39 -2.01
C ARG A 52 -51.84 -56.83 -3.40
N ALA A 53 -52.66 -57.14 -4.40
CA ALA A 53 -52.51 -56.65 -5.77
C ALA A 53 -52.64 -55.11 -5.85
N ARG A 54 -53.61 -54.50 -5.15
CA ARG A 54 -53.78 -53.05 -5.05
C ARG A 54 -52.58 -52.37 -4.36
N ARG A 55 -51.98 -53.00 -3.33
CA ARG A 55 -50.75 -52.53 -2.68
C ARG A 55 -49.53 -52.56 -3.61
N GLU A 56 -49.30 -53.66 -4.34
CA GLU A 56 -48.19 -53.74 -5.31
C GLU A 56 -48.35 -52.78 -6.49
N ARG A 57 -49.58 -52.54 -7.00
CA ARG A 57 -49.82 -51.51 -8.03
C ARG A 57 -49.40 -50.11 -7.52
N ARG A 58 -49.84 -49.70 -6.32
CA ARG A 58 -49.45 -48.42 -5.70
C ARG A 58 -47.94 -48.31 -5.45
N LYS A 59 -47.27 -49.40 -5.05
CA LYS A 59 -45.83 -49.47 -4.85
C LYS A 59 -45.05 -49.30 -6.16
N ARG A 60 -45.46 -50.00 -7.23
CA ARG A 60 -44.88 -49.84 -8.58
C ARG A 60 -45.06 -48.42 -9.12
N GLU A 61 -46.23 -47.81 -8.89
CA GLU A 61 -46.49 -46.44 -9.31
C GLU A 61 -45.65 -45.41 -8.53
N ARG A 62 -45.53 -45.58 -7.20
CA ARG A 62 -44.63 -44.76 -6.37
C ARG A 62 -43.19 -44.83 -6.88
N LEU A 63 -42.67 -46.04 -7.15
CA LEU A 63 -41.31 -46.23 -7.68
C LEU A 63 -41.12 -45.57 -9.06
N ARG A 64 -42.14 -45.56 -9.93
CA ARG A 64 -42.12 -44.80 -11.19
C ARG A 64 -42.02 -43.28 -10.95
N ARG A 65 -42.81 -42.74 -10.02
CA ARG A 65 -42.77 -41.30 -9.65
C ARG A 65 -41.42 -40.91 -9.04
N GLU A 66 -40.87 -41.73 -8.15
CA GLU A 66 -39.55 -41.53 -7.54
C GLU A 66 -38.40 -41.62 -8.57
N GLY A 67 -38.48 -42.59 -9.50
CA GLY A 67 -37.52 -42.71 -10.61
C GLY A 67 -37.54 -41.51 -11.56
N ALA A 68 -38.73 -41.04 -11.94
CA ALA A 68 -38.89 -39.84 -12.78
C ALA A 68 -38.33 -38.58 -12.09
N ALA A 69 -38.62 -38.39 -10.80
CA ALA A 69 -38.06 -37.29 -10.02
C ALA A 69 -36.53 -37.36 -9.96
N ALA A 70 -35.95 -38.54 -9.71
CA ALA A 70 -34.50 -38.75 -9.70
C ALA A 70 -33.84 -38.47 -11.08
N GLN A 71 -34.55 -38.74 -12.18
CA GLN A 71 -34.07 -38.43 -13.54
C GLN A 71 -34.11 -36.93 -13.84
N ILE A 72 -35.18 -36.24 -13.44
CA ILE A 72 -35.30 -34.76 -13.54
C ILE A 72 -34.23 -34.07 -12.68
N GLU A 73 -33.99 -34.55 -11.47
CA GLU A 73 -32.89 -34.07 -10.64
C GLU A 73 -31.52 -34.29 -11.30
N ARG A 74 -31.28 -35.45 -11.91
CA ARG A 74 -30.02 -35.78 -12.59
C ARG A 74 -29.76 -34.86 -13.78
N THR A 75 -30.77 -34.59 -14.62
CA THR A 75 -30.64 -33.67 -15.75
C THR A 75 -30.48 -32.22 -15.29
N PHE A 76 -31.22 -31.76 -14.28
CA PHE A 76 -31.09 -30.42 -13.72
C PHE A 76 -29.72 -30.18 -13.06
N ARG A 77 -29.22 -31.13 -12.26
CA ARG A 77 -27.86 -31.11 -11.70
C ARG A 77 -26.81 -31.04 -12.82
N GLY A 78 -26.97 -31.84 -13.89
CA GLY A 78 -26.10 -31.81 -15.07
C GLY A 78 -26.14 -30.50 -15.86
N HIS A 79 -27.30 -29.86 -16.00
CA HIS A 79 -27.41 -28.52 -16.59
C HIS A 79 -26.74 -27.46 -15.71
N LYS A 80 -26.95 -27.50 -14.40
CA LYS A 80 -26.32 -26.59 -13.42
C LYS A 80 -24.79 -26.67 -13.45
N ILE A 81 -24.23 -27.87 -13.58
CA ILE A 81 -22.78 -28.09 -13.74
C ILE A 81 -22.28 -27.51 -15.08
N ARG A 82 -22.97 -27.75 -16.20
CA ARG A 82 -22.61 -27.18 -17.51
C ARG A 82 -22.63 -25.64 -17.50
N ARG A 83 -23.69 -25.03 -16.95
CA ARG A 83 -23.80 -23.57 -16.77
C ARG A 83 -22.70 -23.02 -15.85
N GLY A 84 -22.33 -23.75 -14.80
CA GLY A 84 -21.20 -23.42 -13.93
C GLY A 84 -19.85 -23.43 -14.67
N ARG A 85 -19.58 -24.46 -15.48
CA ARG A 85 -18.36 -24.55 -16.32
C ARG A 85 -18.28 -23.42 -17.34
N TYR A 86 -19.40 -23.02 -17.95
CA TYR A 86 -19.47 -21.88 -18.87
C TYR A 86 -19.21 -20.52 -18.19
N LEU A 87 -19.77 -20.30 -17.00
CA LEU A 87 -19.48 -19.09 -16.21
C LEU A 87 -18.01 -19.05 -15.75
N LEU A 88 -17.43 -20.19 -15.39
CA LEU A 88 -16.00 -20.32 -15.11
C LEU A 88 -15.15 -19.99 -16.34
N SER A 89 -15.46 -20.51 -17.53
CA SER A 89 -14.67 -20.20 -18.74
C SER A 89 -14.75 -18.72 -19.14
N LEU A 90 -15.89 -18.06 -18.94
CA LEU A 90 -16.01 -16.60 -19.06
C LEU A 90 -15.16 -15.86 -18.02
N MET A 91 -15.10 -16.32 -16.77
CA MET A 91 -14.21 -15.76 -15.74
C MET A 91 -12.73 -15.97 -16.08
N TYR A 92 -12.34 -17.13 -16.61
CA TYR A 92 -10.98 -17.39 -17.09
C TYR A 92 -10.62 -16.47 -18.26
N ARG A 93 -11.49 -16.31 -19.27
CA ARG A 93 -11.28 -15.34 -20.38
C ARG A 93 -11.11 -13.91 -19.85
N LYS A 94 -11.95 -13.48 -18.90
CA LYS A 94 -11.87 -12.14 -18.27
C LYS A 94 -10.59 -11.94 -17.44
N ASN A 95 -10.12 -12.97 -16.75
CA ASN A 95 -8.87 -12.93 -16.00
C ASN A 95 -7.64 -12.99 -16.91
N HIS A 96 -7.66 -13.79 -17.98
CA HIS A 96 -6.60 -13.84 -18.98
C HIS A 96 -6.44 -12.49 -19.70
N ALA A 97 -7.56 -11.84 -20.08
CA ALA A 97 -7.54 -10.47 -20.61
C ALA A 97 -6.94 -9.45 -19.62
N ARG A 98 -7.23 -9.58 -18.32
CA ARG A 98 -6.59 -8.76 -17.27
C ARG A 98 -5.08 -9.02 -17.17
N THR A 99 -4.64 -10.28 -17.27
CA THR A 99 -3.21 -10.64 -17.28
C THR A 99 -2.48 -10.03 -18.48
N ILE A 100 -3.06 -10.12 -19.68
CA ILE A 100 -2.52 -9.48 -20.90
C ILE A 100 -2.44 -7.95 -20.72
N GLN A 101 -3.50 -7.32 -20.20
CA GLN A 101 -3.50 -5.87 -19.91
C GLN A 101 -2.45 -5.48 -18.86
N ALA A 102 -2.25 -6.29 -17.82
CA ALA A 102 -1.23 -6.07 -16.80
C ALA A 102 0.19 -6.21 -17.38
N TRP A 103 0.43 -7.21 -18.24
CA TRP A 103 1.70 -7.42 -18.94
C TRP A 103 2.03 -6.23 -19.85
N TRP A 104 1.07 -5.75 -20.65
CA TRP A 104 1.25 -4.56 -21.50
C TRP A 104 1.52 -3.30 -20.68
N ARG A 105 0.80 -3.08 -19.57
CA ARG A 105 1.08 -1.98 -18.63
C ARG A 105 2.50 -2.07 -18.07
N ARG A 106 2.98 -3.27 -17.73
CA ARG A 106 4.35 -3.50 -17.23
C ARG A 106 5.42 -3.20 -18.30
N LYS A 107 5.20 -3.61 -19.55
CA LYS A 107 6.07 -3.29 -20.70
C LYS A 107 6.10 -1.78 -20.99
N LEU A 108 4.95 -1.10 -20.99
CA LEU A 108 4.87 0.36 -21.18
C LEU A 108 5.55 1.13 -20.03
N TYR A 109 5.36 0.69 -18.79
CA TYR A 109 6.05 1.25 -17.62
C TYR A 109 7.57 1.08 -17.71
N HIS A 110 8.05 -0.11 -18.08
CA HIS A 110 9.48 -0.35 -18.31
C HIS A 110 10.05 0.52 -19.44
N ALA A 111 9.32 0.67 -20.55
CA ALA A 111 9.72 1.59 -21.64
C ALA A 111 9.75 3.07 -21.18
N CYS A 112 8.85 3.47 -20.28
CA CYS A 112 8.86 4.79 -19.66
C CYS A 112 10.09 4.97 -18.75
N ILE A 113 10.42 3.98 -17.91
CA ILE A 113 11.64 3.99 -17.08
C ILE A 113 12.89 4.11 -17.95
N VAL A 114 13.04 3.27 -18.98
CA VAL A 114 14.22 3.30 -19.87
C VAL A 114 14.38 4.67 -20.56
N ARG A 115 13.28 5.25 -21.08
CA ARG A 115 13.31 6.61 -21.66
C ARG A 115 13.66 7.69 -20.63
N THR A 116 13.24 7.51 -19.37
CA THR A 116 13.52 8.47 -18.28
C THR A 116 14.97 8.34 -17.79
N ALA A 117 15.49 7.12 -17.65
CA ALA A 117 16.89 6.85 -17.34
C ALA A 117 17.83 7.39 -18.44
N ALA A 118 17.48 7.23 -19.72
CA ALA A 118 18.21 7.82 -20.83
C ALA A 118 18.25 9.37 -20.74
N ARG A 119 17.10 10.01 -20.48
CA ARG A 119 17.03 11.47 -20.26
C ARG A 119 17.85 11.93 -19.04
N LEU A 120 17.87 11.16 -17.96
CA LEU A 120 18.68 11.46 -16.77
C LEU A 120 20.18 11.28 -17.03
N LYS A 121 20.58 10.26 -17.80
CA LYS A 121 21.98 10.07 -18.22
C LYS A 121 22.46 11.21 -19.12
N GLU A 122 21.61 11.68 -20.04
CA GLU A 122 21.93 12.80 -20.92
C GLU A 122 21.94 14.15 -20.18
N ARG A 123 21.04 14.33 -19.20
CA ARG A 123 21.08 15.48 -18.29
C ARG A 123 22.39 15.51 -17.49
N ARG A 124 22.80 14.38 -16.88
CA ARG A 124 24.09 14.30 -16.15
C ARG A 124 25.26 14.66 -17.05
N ARG A 125 25.34 14.12 -18.27
CA ARG A 125 26.37 14.49 -19.27
C ARG A 125 26.45 16.01 -19.51
N MET A 126 25.31 16.70 -19.57
CA MET A 126 25.28 18.17 -19.70
C MET A 126 25.72 18.88 -18.41
N GLU A 127 25.33 18.38 -17.24
CA GLU A 127 25.75 18.90 -15.93
C GLU A 127 27.27 18.70 -15.71
N ASP A 128 27.82 17.53 -16.05
CA ASP A 128 29.25 17.20 -16.02
C ASP A 128 30.06 18.05 -17.01
N ALA A 129 29.53 18.29 -18.22
CA ALA A 129 30.15 19.16 -19.22
C ALA A 129 30.12 20.65 -18.81
N MET A 130 29.05 21.10 -18.14
CA MET A 130 29.00 22.44 -17.55
C MET A 130 29.98 22.59 -16.38
N ALA A 131 30.04 21.60 -15.48
CA ALA A 131 30.97 21.59 -14.36
C ALA A 131 32.43 21.63 -14.85
N THR A 132 32.78 20.83 -15.86
CA THR A 132 34.11 20.84 -16.49
C THR A 132 34.48 22.21 -17.06
N LYS A 133 33.54 22.88 -17.77
CA LYS A 133 33.76 24.25 -18.27
C LYS A 133 33.95 25.27 -17.14
N LEU A 134 33.12 25.18 -16.09
CA LEU A 134 33.17 26.11 -14.97
C LEU A 134 34.46 25.94 -14.14
N GLN A 135 34.93 24.71 -13.97
CA GLN A 135 36.25 24.41 -13.41
C GLN A 135 37.39 24.94 -14.28
N ALA A 136 37.30 24.87 -15.60
CA ALA A 136 38.30 25.44 -16.50
C ALA A 136 38.37 26.97 -16.38
N CYS A 137 37.22 27.65 -16.38
CA CYS A 137 37.14 29.11 -16.15
C CYS A 137 37.73 29.50 -14.77
N TYR A 138 37.37 28.78 -13.71
CA TYR A 138 37.91 29.03 -12.37
C TYR A 138 39.43 28.81 -12.30
N ARG A 139 39.96 27.75 -12.93
CA ARG A 139 41.41 27.49 -13.00
C ARG A 139 42.15 28.61 -13.74
N GLY A 140 41.56 29.14 -14.82
CA GLY A 140 42.08 30.31 -15.54
C GLY A 140 42.11 31.56 -14.66
N HIS A 141 40.99 31.89 -13.99
CA HIS A 141 40.90 33.05 -13.11
C HIS A 141 41.84 32.96 -11.90
N ALA A 142 42.01 31.76 -11.34
CA ALA A 142 42.96 31.47 -10.26
C ALA A 142 44.43 31.41 -10.74
N ALA A 143 44.69 31.25 -12.04
CA ALA A 143 46.02 31.45 -12.60
C ALA A 143 46.32 32.95 -12.78
N TYR A 144 45.35 33.73 -13.28
CA TYR A 144 45.45 35.18 -13.44
C TYR A 144 45.71 35.90 -12.10
N ALA A 145 44.90 35.62 -11.07
CA ALA A 145 45.09 36.20 -9.73
C ALA A 145 46.46 35.83 -9.10
N ARG A 146 47.03 34.66 -9.44
CA ARG A 146 48.40 34.28 -9.01
C ARG A 146 49.50 34.99 -9.81
N LEU A 147 49.25 35.37 -11.06
CA LEU A 147 50.14 36.24 -11.82
C LEU A 147 50.14 37.65 -11.23
N GLU A 148 48.95 38.19 -10.96
CA GLU A 148 48.72 39.52 -10.38
C GLU A 148 49.37 39.66 -8.99
N LEU A 149 49.14 38.69 -8.07
CA LEU A 149 49.83 38.62 -6.78
C LEU A 149 51.35 38.52 -6.91
N ARG A 150 51.87 37.89 -7.98
CA ARG A 150 53.31 37.79 -8.24
C ARG A 150 53.89 39.11 -8.74
N LEU A 151 53.14 39.87 -9.54
CA LEU A 151 53.53 41.22 -9.98
C LEU A 151 53.57 42.19 -8.79
N VAL A 152 52.50 42.26 -8.00
CA VAL A 152 52.44 43.06 -6.75
C VAL A 152 53.52 42.64 -5.77
N GLY A 153 53.82 41.33 -5.68
CA GLY A 153 54.93 40.79 -4.89
C GLY A 153 56.30 41.26 -5.36
N LEU A 154 56.54 41.33 -6.67
CA LEU A 154 57.78 41.85 -7.27
C LEU A 154 57.94 43.36 -7.04
N GLU A 155 56.86 44.13 -7.13
CA GLU A 155 56.87 45.57 -6.82
C GLU A 155 57.12 45.83 -5.33
N LYS A 156 56.44 45.10 -4.44
CA LYS A 156 56.70 45.16 -2.99
C LYS A 156 58.15 44.73 -2.67
N ALA A 157 58.71 43.77 -3.40
CA ALA A 157 60.12 43.39 -3.30
C ALA A 157 61.10 44.37 -3.97
N ARG A 158 60.63 45.31 -4.82
CA ARG A 158 61.43 46.48 -5.26
C ARG A 158 61.43 47.57 -4.19
N ARG A 159 60.25 47.97 -3.67
CA ARG A 159 60.13 48.93 -2.55
C ARG A 159 60.86 48.47 -1.28
N LEU A 160 60.77 47.19 -0.91
CA LEU A 160 61.53 46.64 0.23
C LEU A 160 63.05 46.62 -0.01
N ARG A 161 63.53 46.74 -1.26
CA ARG A 161 64.96 46.88 -1.57
C ARG A 161 65.45 48.33 -1.56
N SER A 162 64.61 49.32 -1.89
CA SER A 162 64.95 50.73 -1.64
C SER A 162 64.93 51.03 -0.14
N LEU A 163 63.83 50.68 0.55
CA LEU A 163 63.70 50.88 2.00
C LEU A 163 64.80 50.18 2.80
N LYS A 164 65.26 48.98 2.40
CA LYS A 164 66.41 48.33 3.05
C LYS A 164 67.75 48.97 2.74
N LYS A 165 67.91 49.63 1.58
CA LYS A 165 69.11 50.44 1.26
C LYS A 165 69.14 51.69 2.13
N GLU A 166 67.99 52.34 2.29
CA GLU A 166 67.79 53.50 3.18
C GLU A 166 68.00 53.13 4.66
N GLU A 167 67.38 52.04 5.14
CA GLU A 167 67.62 51.50 6.49
C GLU A 167 69.09 51.13 6.72
N PHE A 168 69.79 50.58 5.73
CA PHE A 168 71.20 50.21 5.88
C PHE A 168 72.09 51.44 6.07
N LEU A 169 71.81 52.53 5.33
CA LEU A 169 72.48 53.82 5.52
C LEU A 169 72.17 54.41 6.90
N ALA A 170 70.90 54.42 7.30
CA ALA A 170 70.48 54.90 8.62
C ALA A 170 71.06 54.08 9.78
N LYS A 171 71.11 52.74 9.64
CA LYS A 171 71.69 51.83 10.65
C LYS A 171 73.21 51.93 10.71
N LYS A 172 73.90 52.20 9.59
CA LYS A 172 75.34 52.54 9.61
C LYS A 172 75.58 53.81 10.44
N GLN A 173 74.73 54.83 10.28
CA GLN A 173 74.78 56.05 11.09
C GLN A 173 74.47 55.78 12.58
N PHE A 174 73.46 54.96 12.87
CA PHE A 174 73.03 54.64 14.23
C PHE A 174 74.03 53.77 15.01
N VAL A 175 74.72 52.84 14.35
CA VAL A 175 75.75 51.97 14.99
C VAL A 175 77.01 52.76 15.38
N ILE A 176 77.34 53.84 14.65
CA ILE A 176 78.39 54.78 15.05
C ILE A 176 78.02 55.43 16.40
N ASN A 177 76.75 55.81 16.59
CA ASN A 177 76.28 56.46 17.81
C ASN A 177 76.09 55.47 18.99
N MET A 178 75.53 54.29 18.74
CA MET A 178 75.20 53.30 19.79
C MET A 178 76.41 52.66 20.47
N ARG A 179 77.61 52.69 19.86
CA ARG A 179 78.84 52.15 20.48
C ARG A 179 79.28 52.87 21.77
N LYS A 180 78.66 54.00 22.13
CA LYS A 180 79.02 54.79 23.32
C LYS A 180 78.27 54.44 24.61
N PHE A 181 77.10 53.78 24.60
CA PHE A 181 76.15 54.00 25.72
C PHE A 181 75.97 52.89 26.77
N TRP A 182 76.00 51.57 26.47
CA TRP A 182 75.76 50.55 27.51
C TRP A 182 76.64 49.29 27.43
N ARG A 183 77.36 49.04 28.54
CA ARG A 183 77.76 47.72 29.03
C ARG A 183 77.14 47.53 30.40
N GLU A 184 76.21 46.59 30.59
CA GLU A 184 76.09 45.76 31.81
C GLU A 184 75.01 44.66 31.68
N PRO A 185 75.17 43.46 32.30
CA PRO A 185 74.20 42.35 32.16
C PRO A 185 73.66 41.78 33.50
N ARG A 186 72.41 41.25 33.51
CA ARG A 186 71.89 40.34 34.56
C ARG A 186 71.11 39.15 33.97
N LYS A 187 70.90 38.08 34.75
CA LYS A 187 70.60 36.71 34.27
C LYS A 187 69.36 36.03 34.92
N ILE A 188 68.87 35.00 34.23
CA ILE A 188 67.82 33.95 34.44
C ILE A 188 68.15 32.94 35.60
N PRO A 189 67.47 31.77 35.92
CA PRO A 189 66.16 31.12 35.50
C PRO A 189 65.34 30.19 36.51
N LYS A 190 64.11 29.74 36.11
CA LYS A 190 63.42 28.37 36.18
C LYS A 190 63.03 27.55 37.47
N LYS A 191 61.73 27.15 37.53
CA LYS A 191 61.00 25.81 37.67
C LYS A 191 61.51 24.58 38.49
N ILE A 192 60.56 23.78 39.08
CA ILE A 192 60.48 22.26 39.11
C ILE A 192 59.08 21.71 39.64
N LYS A 193 58.84 20.38 39.77
CA LYS A 193 57.61 19.61 40.21
C LYS A 193 57.98 18.39 41.13
N GLU A 194 57.05 17.68 41.82
CA GLU A 194 57.09 16.20 42.19
C GLU A 194 55.80 15.65 42.96
N PRO A 195 55.63 14.35 43.40
CA PRO A 195 54.32 13.67 43.62
C PRO A 195 54.12 12.64 44.82
N ALA A 196 52.95 11.96 44.85
CA ALA A 196 52.64 10.53 45.21
C ALA A 196 52.63 9.89 46.67
N ALA A 197 51.51 9.17 46.95
CA ALA A 197 51.28 7.86 47.67
C ALA A 197 51.72 7.54 49.14
N ARG A 198 50.92 6.71 49.86
CA ARG A 198 51.29 5.93 51.10
C ARG A 198 50.26 4.85 51.54
N GLU A 199 50.58 4.05 52.59
CA GLU A 199 50.04 2.69 52.85
C GLU A 199 50.07 2.23 54.36
N GLU A 200 49.23 1.22 54.72
CA GLU A 200 49.34 0.14 55.76
C GLU A 200 49.10 0.25 57.32
N PHE A 201 48.77 -0.95 57.90
CA PHE A 201 48.93 -1.56 59.27
C PHE A 201 47.94 -1.42 60.48
N ASP A 202 47.41 -2.57 61.01
CA ASP A 202 47.65 -3.11 62.40
C ASP A 202 47.17 -4.61 62.62
N LYS A 203 47.22 -5.19 63.85
CA LYS A 203 47.44 -6.66 64.15
C LYS A 203 46.39 -7.45 65.03
N LYS A 204 46.71 -8.73 65.38
CA LYS A 204 45.86 -9.86 65.93
C LYS A 204 46.14 -10.26 67.42
N HIS A 205 45.35 -11.19 68.03
CA HIS A 205 45.79 -12.36 68.90
C HIS A 205 44.65 -13.40 69.27
N ASN A 206 44.94 -14.52 69.99
CA ASN A 206 44.04 -15.68 70.38
C ASN A 206 44.70 -16.54 71.55
N TYR A 207 44.29 -17.70 72.15
CA TYR A 207 43.28 -18.81 71.99
C TYR A 207 43.19 -19.77 73.24
N VAL A 208 42.64 -21.02 73.13
CA VAL A 208 42.79 -22.28 73.98
C VAL A 208 41.69 -22.69 75.03
N SER A 209 41.55 -24.02 75.33
CA SER A 209 40.47 -24.70 76.12
C SER A 209 40.88 -26.02 76.85
N VAL A 210 40.18 -26.49 77.93
CA VAL A 210 40.49 -27.74 78.72
C VAL A 210 39.23 -28.58 79.12
N ASN A 211 39.41 -29.79 79.68
CA ASN A 211 38.47 -30.94 79.73
C ASN A 211 38.22 -31.50 81.18
N LEU A 212 37.17 -32.31 81.42
CA LEU A 212 36.52 -32.50 82.75
C LEU A 212 36.59 -33.92 83.40
N SER A 213 37.33 -34.88 82.83
CA SER A 213 37.16 -36.32 83.18
C SER A 213 37.72 -36.80 84.53
N LYS A 214 38.56 -36.05 85.25
CA LYS A 214 39.35 -36.57 86.39
C LYS A 214 38.63 -36.66 87.75
N MET A 215 37.60 -35.84 88.02
CA MET A 215 37.06 -35.68 89.39
C MET A 215 36.25 -36.88 89.94
N LYS A 216 35.82 -37.84 89.11
CA LYS A 216 34.89 -38.92 89.54
C LYS A 216 35.55 -40.21 90.01
N ALA A 217 36.89 -40.27 90.04
CA ALA A 217 37.63 -41.45 90.51
C ALA A 217 37.90 -41.42 92.03
N GLN A 218 38.35 -40.27 92.56
CA GLN A 218 38.91 -40.17 93.92
C GLN A 218 37.89 -40.37 95.04
N LEU A 219 36.59 -40.15 94.78
CA LEU A 219 35.50 -40.24 95.77
C LEU A 219 35.08 -41.67 96.19
N ARG A 220 35.85 -42.71 95.86
CA ARG A 220 35.45 -44.11 96.07
C ARG A 220 36.35 -44.94 96.99
N ASP A 221 37.62 -44.57 97.16
CA ASP A 221 38.60 -45.43 97.82
C ASP A 221 38.75 -45.17 99.34
N ASP A 222 38.34 -43.99 99.82
CA ASP A 222 38.48 -43.59 101.24
C ASP A 222 37.51 -44.30 102.19
N LEU A 223 36.43 -44.92 101.68
CA LEU A 223 35.27 -45.33 102.48
C LEU A 223 35.36 -46.76 103.07
N ILE A 224 36.47 -47.49 102.83
CA ILE A 224 36.55 -48.95 103.08
C ILE A 224 37.46 -49.34 104.28
N LYS A 225 38.26 -48.41 104.83
CA LYS A 225 39.43 -48.75 105.68
C LYS A 225 39.28 -48.58 107.22
N ARG A 226 38.12 -48.86 107.85
CA ARG A 226 38.00 -48.80 109.34
C ARG A 226 37.20 -49.94 109.99
N THR A 227 37.74 -50.45 111.12
CA THR A 227 37.21 -51.42 112.12
C THR A 227 37.28 -52.94 111.80
N PRO A 228 37.98 -53.74 112.62
CA PRO A 228 37.94 -55.21 112.60
C PRO A 228 37.48 -55.85 113.93
N GLY A 229 37.00 -57.12 113.89
CA GLY A 229 36.97 -58.03 115.06
C GLY A 229 35.63 -58.72 115.37
N ARG A 230 35.35 -59.90 114.77
CA ARG A 230 34.18 -60.74 115.17
C ARG A 230 34.19 -62.25 114.88
N LYS A 231 35.32 -62.82 114.44
CA LYS A 231 35.41 -64.19 113.86
C LYS A 231 34.69 -65.32 114.63
N ALA A 232 34.75 -65.34 115.96
CA ALA A 232 34.17 -66.43 116.76
C ALA A 232 32.63 -66.58 116.65
N LYS A 233 31.91 -65.59 116.09
CA LYS A 233 30.45 -65.73 115.80
C LYS A 233 30.13 -66.17 114.37
N GLU A 234 31.14 -66.29 113.51
CA GLU A 234 30.97 -66.56 112.08
C GLU A 234 30.79 -68.06 111.78
N GLU A 235 31.37 -68.95 112.58
CA GLU A 235 31.37 -70.41 112.33
C GLU A 235 30.02 -71.08 112.62
N ILE A 236 29.37 -70.75 113.73
CA ILE A 236 28.00 -71.23 114.05
C ILE A 236 27.00 -70.68 113.02
N ALA A 237 27.20 -69.44 112.55
CA ALA A 237 26.42 -68.88 111.45
C ALA A 237 26.68 -69.64 110.13
N ALA A 238 27.94 -70.00 109.82
CA ALA A 238 28.32 -70.68 108.59
C ALA A 238 27.58 -72.01 108.41
N LEU A 239 27.43 -72.84 109.46
CA LEU A 239 26.72 -74.12 109.38
C LEU A 239 25.21 -73.96 109.10
N MET A 240 24.56 -72.97 109.73
CA MET A 240 23.16 -72.61 109.45
C MET A 240 23.00 -72.07 108.01
N ILE A 241 23.92 -71.20 107.59
CA ILE A 241 24.00 -70.64 106.24
C ILE A 241 24.16 -71.77 105.22
N GLU A 242 25.06 -72.73 105.44
CA GLU A 242 25.28 -73.89 104.57
C GLU A 242 24.00 -74.71 104.34
N LYS A 243 23.28 -75.08 105.40
CA LYS A 243 22.01 -75.84 105.30
C LYS A 243 20.96 -75.07 104.50
N HIS A 244 20.81 -73.76 104.76
CA HIS A 244 19.92 -72.89 104.00
C HIS A 244 20.38 -72.68 102.55
N PHE A 245 21.68 -72.51 102.32
CA PHE A 245 22.28 -72.23 101.02
C PHE A 245 22.21 -73.43 100.08
N ARG A 246 22.42 -74.66 100.57
CA ARG A 246 22.22 -75.90 99.80
C ARG A 246 20.78 -76.01 99.30
N GLY A 247 19.79 -75.81 100.18
CA GLY A 247 18.36 -75.80 99.82
C GLY A 247 17.95 -74.63 98.91
N PHE A 248 18.46 -73.43 99.16
CA PHE A 248 18.25 -72.25 98.32
C PHE A 248 18.85 -72.41 96.93
N ARG A 249 20.07 -72.94 96.81
CA ARG A 249 20.77 -73.19 95.54
C ARG A 249 19.99 -74.16 94.66
N HIS A 250 19.43 -75.24 95.24
CA HIS A 250 18.55 -76.15 94.50
C HIS A 250 17.27 -75.45 94.02
N ARG A 251 16.51 -74.79 94.92
CA ARG A 251 15.28 -74.07 94.57
C ARG A 251 15.53 -72.96 93.53
N LYS A 252 16.65 -72.24 93.62
CA LYS A 252 17.10 -71.21 92.66
C LYS A 252 17.43 -71.82 91.29
N ARG A 253 18.07 -72.99 91.24
CA ARG A 253 18.36 -73.73 89.98
C ARG A 253 17.07 -74.16 89.27
N VAL A 254 16.12 -74.77 89.99
CA VAL A 254 14.82 -75.17 89.43
C VAL A 254 13.99 -73.96 88.98
N ARG A 255 13.97 -72.88 89.77
CA ARG A 255 13.31 -71.61 89.38
C ARG A 255 13.93 -71.01 88.12
N LEU A 256 15.26 -70.98 88.01
CA LEU A 256 15.98 -70.51 86.81
C LEU A 256 15.69 -71.35 85.57
N LEU A 257 15.64 -72.69 85.68
CA LEU A 257 15.28 -73.57 84.57
C LEU A 257 13.84 -73.34 84.08
N ARG A 258 12.87 -73.26 85.01
CA ARG A 258 11.47 -72.92 84.68
C ARG A 258 11.35 -71.54 84.02
N THR A 259 12.12 -70.54 84.48
CA THR A 259 12.17 -69.21 83.86
C THR A 259 12.83 -69.24 82.47
N ARG A 260 13.95 -69.94 82.27
CA ARG A 260 14.58 -70.12 80.95
C ARG A 260 13.61 -70.76 79.95
N HIS A 261 12.91 -71.82 80.34
CA HIS A 261 11.91 -72.48 79.50
C HIS A 261 10.74 -71.56 79.14
N ARG A 262 10.12 -70.87 80.12
CA ARG A 262 9.05 -69.88 79.90
C ARG A 262 9.50 -68.66 79.08
N SER A 263 10.78 -68.30 79.10
CA SER A 263 11.32 -67.23 78.27
C SER A 263 11.69 -67.72 76.86
N GLY A 264 12.15 -68.96 76.70
CA GLY A 264 12.35 -69.61 75.40
C GLY A 264 11.06 -69.66 74.58
N ILE A 265 9.96 -70.14 75.19
CA ILE A 265 8.63 -70.17 74.56
C ILE A 265 8.16 -68.75 74.15
N ARG A 266 8.34 -67.75 75.02
CA ARG A 266 7.98 -66.36 74.72
C ARG A 266 8.85 -65.74 73.62
N ASN A 267 10.15 -66.07 73.56
CA ASN A 267 11.05 -65.60 72.50
C ASN A 267 10.73 -66.26 71.15
N ALA A 268 10.48 -67.58 71.12
CA ALA A 268 10.04 -68.27 69.90
C ALA A 268 8.70 -67.70 69.39
N LYS A 269 7.75 -67.40 70.28
CA LYS A 269 6.48 -66.76 69.90
C LYS A 269 6.69 -65.32 69.40
N ARG A 270 7.58 -64.54 70.02
CA ARG A 270 8.00 -63.21 69.52
C ARG A 270 8.69 -63.27 68.15
N GLN A 271 9.58 -64.23 67.92
CA GLN A 271 10.23 -64.42 66.61
C GLN A 271 9.22 -64.77 65.51
N ARG A 272 8.27 -65.68 65.78
CA ARG A 272 7.17 -65.98 64.84
C ARG A 272 6.35 -64.73 64.49
N TYR A 273 6.00 -63.89 65.47
CA TYR A 273 5.34 -62.61 65.20
C TYR A 273 6.23 -61.59 64.46
N ALA A 274 7.53 -61.54 64.77
CA ALA A 274 8.48 -60.64 64.11
C ALA A 274 8.72 -61.00 62.63
N VAL A 275 8.57 -62.27 62.23
CA VAL A 275 8.61 -62.72 60.83
C VAL A 275 7.24 -62.53 60.14
N ALA A 276 6.14 -62.75 60.84
CA ALA A 276 4.79 -62.59 60.28
C ALA A 276 4.41 -61.12 60.05
N ALA A 277 4.74 -60.20 60.97
CA ALA A 277 4.29 -58.82 60.92
C ALA A 277 4.80 -58.04 59.68
N PRO A 278 6.07 -58.12 59.24
CA PRO A 278 6.53 -57.50 58.00
C PRO A 278 5.78 -58.00 56.77
N THR A 279 5.43 -59.29 56.72
CA THR A 279 4.69 -59.91 55.62
C THR A 279 3.24 -59.38 55.57
N ILE A 280 2.54 -59.36 56.71
CA ILE A 280 1.19 -58.80 56.83
C ILE A 280 1.19 -57.30 56.46
N GLN A 281 2.16 -56.53 56.98
CA GLN A 281 2.31 -55.12 56.64
C GLN A 281 2.62 -54.89 55.15
N ARG A 282 3.44 -55.73 54.51
CA ARG A 282 3.73 -55.68 53.07
C ARG A 282 2.47 -55.89 52.25
N VAL A 283 1.68 -56.92 52.57
CA VAL A 283 0.40 -57.21 51.91
C VAL A 283 -0.60 -56.07 52.10
N TYR A 284 -0.76 -55.55 53.32
CA TYR A 284 -1.68 -54.44 53.61
C TYR A 284 -1.27 -53.12 52.95
N ARG A 285 0.03 -52.78 52.94
CA ARG A 285 0.57 -51.62 52.21
C ARG A 285 0.32 -51.76 50.71
N GLY A 286 0.53 -52.95 50.14
CA GLY A 286 0.21 -53.26 48.75
C GLY A 286 -1.28 -53.13 48.42
N TYR A 287 -2.16 -53.63 49.28
CA TYR A 287 -3.62 -53.47 49.17
C TYR A 287 -4.03 -51.98 49.22
N ARG A 288 -3.59 -51.23 50.23
CA ARG A 288 -3.84 -49.78 50.34
C ARG A 288 -3.30 -48.99 49.14
N GLY A 289 -2.14 -49.40 48.60
CA GLY A 289 -1.58 -48.88 47.35
C GLY A 289 -2.51 -49.11 46.15
N ARG A 290 -2.98 -50.35 45.96
CA ARG A 290 -3.95 -50.69 44.89
C ARG A 290 -5.27 -49.92 45.03
N VAL A 291 -5.83 -49.81 46.24
CA VAL A 291 -7.07 -49.02 46.48
C VAL A 291 -6.86 -47.53 46.14
N ARG A 292 -5.73 -46.93 46.52
CA ARG A 292 -5.37 -45.56 46.12
C ARG A 292 -5.21 -45.41 44.61
N ALA A 293 -4.55 -46.36 43.94
CA ALA A 293 -4.38 -46.37 42.50
C ALA A 293 -5.72 -46.49 41.75
N THR A 294 -6.62 -47.36 42.20
CA THR A 294 -7.98 -47.49 41.63
C THR A 294 -8.79 -46.21 41.81
N LYS A 295 -8.76 -45.56 43.00
CA LYS A 295 -9.42 -44.25 43.19
C LYS A 295 -8.83 -43.18 42.26
N LYS A 296 -7.50 -43.11 42.10
CA LYS A 296 -6.85 -42.17 41.15
C LYS A 296 -7.22 -42.46 39.69
N ARG A 297 -7.33 -43.74 39.30
CA ARG A 297 -7.78 -44.17 37.95
C ARG A 297 -9.24 -43.79 37.70
N MET A 298 -10.14 -44.03 38.65
CA MET A 298 -11.55 -43.62 38.55
C MET A 298 -11.70 -42.09 38.40
N HIS A 299 -10.95 -41.31 39.17
CA HIS A 299 -10.94 -39.86 39.04
C HIS A 299 -10.42 -39.40 37.66
N GLY A 300 -9.32 -40.00 37.16
CA GLY A 300 -8.79 -39.72 35.83
C GLY A 300 -9.77 -40.07 34.69
N LEU A 301 -10.52 -41.17 34.84
CA LEU A 301 -11.60 -41.55 33.91
C LEU A 301 -12.75 -40.54 33.96
N ALA A 302 -13.20 -40.12 35.15
CA ALA A 302 -14.24 -39.11 35.31
C ALA A 302 -13.84 -37.77 34.68
N VAL A 303 -12.61 -37.29 34.91
CA VAL A 303 -12.07 -36.08 34.26
C VAL A 303 -12.01 -36.24 32.74
N THR A 304 -11.66 -37.42 32.23
CA THR A 304 -11.65 -37.72 30.78
C THR A 304 -13.05 -37.66 30.18
N ILE A 305 -14.06 -38.26 30.84
CA ILE A 305 -15.46 -38.22 30.44
C ILE A 305 -15.99 -36.78 30.46
N GLN A 306 -15.71 -36.01 31.51
CA GLN A 306 -16.06 -34.59 31.60
C GLN A 306 -15.41 -33.76 30.49
N LYS A 307 -14.13 -34.00 30.16
CA LYS A 307 -13.42 -33.35 29.05
C LYS A 307 -14.08 -33.68 27.69
N GLN A 308 -14.45 -34.94 27.46
CA GLN A 308 -15.18 -35.34 26.25
C GLN A 308 -16.58 -34.71 26.19
N TYR A 309 -17.32 -34.67 27.30
CA TYR A 309 -18.65 -34.05 27.37
C TYR A 309 -18.60 -32.55 27.10
N ARG A 310 -17.69 -31.81 27.76
CA ARG A 310 -17.46 -30.37 27.52
C ARG A 310 -17.10 -30.13 26.04
N GLY A 311 -16.26 -30.98 25.45
CA GLY A 311 -15.94 -30.94 24.02
C GLY A 311 -17.13 -31.24 23.09
N ARG A 312 -18.04 -32.16 23.44
CA ARG A 312 -19.29 -32.40 22.70
C ARG A 312 -20.25 -31.22 22.80
N ARG A 313 -20.43 -30.64 24.00
CA ARG A 313 -21.26 -29.44 24.24
C ARG A 313 -20.74 -28.24 23.43
N GLY A 314 -19.47 -27.89 23.55
CA GLY A 314 -18.85 -26.81 22.78
C GLY A 314 -18.97 -26.98 21.25
N ARG A 315 -18.95 -28.22 20.73
CA ARG A 315 -19.22 -28.49 19.30
C ARG A 315 -20.69 -28.26 18.92
N ARG A 316 -21.65 -28.61 19.77
CA ARG A 316 -23.09 -28.30 19.58
C ARG A 316 -23.31 -26.79 19.59
N ASP A 317 -22.76 -26.10 20.58
CA ASP A 317 -22.93 -24.65 20.75
C ASP A 317 -22.29 -23.87 19.58
N ALA A 318 -21.10 -24.28 19.14
CA ALA A 318 -20.45 -23.74 17.95
C ALA A 318 -21.13 -24.12 16.62
N ALA A 319 -22.01 -25.13 16.58
CA ALA A 319 -22.88 -25.42 15.45
C ALA A 319 -24.09 -24.48 15.46
N THR A 320 -24.78 -24.35 16.60
CA THR A 320 -25.89 -23.41 16.79
C THR A 320 -25.49 -21.96 16.48
N TYR A 321 -24.33 -21.51 16.96
CA TYR A 321 -23.77 -20.19 16.65
C TYR A 321 -23.51 -20.01 15.15
N ARG A 322 -22.94 -21.02 14.47
CA ARG A 322 -22.74 -20.98 13.01
C ARG A 322 -24.06 -20.91 12.25
N THR A 323 -25.10 -21.64 12.67
CA THR A 323 -26.44 -21.55 12.08
C THR A 323 -27.05 -20.16 12.26
N ARG A 324 -27.00 -19.59 13.47
CA ARG A 324 -27.48 -18.22 13.74
C ARG A 324 -26.72 -17.17 12.90
N ARG A 325 -25.39 -17.25 12.85
CA ARG A 325 -24.54 -16.35 12.04
C ARG A 325 -24.81 -16.47 10.54
N ASN A 326 -25.03 -17.68 10.04
CA ASN A 326 -25.38 -17.92 8.63
C ASN A 326 -26.78 -17.38 8.29
N ALA A 327 -27.76 -17.50 9.19
CA ALA A 327 -29.10 -16.91 9.03
C ALA A 327 -29.02 -15.37 8.98
N ALA A 328 -28.34 -14.75 9.95
CA ALA A 328 -28.12 -13.30 9.99
C ALA A 328 -27.39 -12.79 8.72
N THR A 329 -26.38 -13.52 8.24
CA THR A 329 -25.65 -13.18 7.01
C THR A 329 -26.55 -13.24 5.77
N LYS A 330 -27.46 -14.23 5.68
CA LYS A 330 -28.47 -14.30 4.62
C LYS A 330 -29.47 -13.14 4.70
N MET A 331 -29.98 -12.83 5.89
CA MET A 331 -30.89 -11.69 6.12
C MET A 331 -30.23 -10.36 5.69
N GLN A 332 -28.99 -10.10 6.15
CA GLN A 332 -28.22 -8.93 5.72
C GLN A 332 -27.99 -8.89 4.21
N ALA A 333 -27.75 -10.03 3.55
CA ALA A 333 -27.61 -10.09 2.10
C ALA A 333 -28.93 -9.75 1.37
N MET A 334 -30.08 -10.21 1.88
CA MET A 334 -31.41 -9.89 1.33
C MET A 334 -31.75 -8.41 1.52
N VAL A 335 -31.53 -7.84 2.71
CA VAL A 335 -31.74 -6.39 2.97
C VAL A 335 -30.83 -5.54 2.09
N ARG A 336 -29.54 -5.88 1.96
CA ARG A 336 -28.61 -5.18 1.05
C ARG A 336 -29.03 -5.29 -0.41
N MET A 337 -29.65 -6.40 -0.83
CA MET A 337 -30.21 -6.56 -2.17
C MET A 337 -31.47 -5.71 -2.36
N PHE A 338 -32.37 -5.65 -1.37
CA PHE A 338 -33.57 -4.83 -1.40
C PHE A 338 -33.26 -3.33 -1.48
N VAL A 339 -32.35 -2.84 -0.62
CA VAL A 339 -31.88 -1.44 -0.68
C VAL A 339 -31.28 -1.13 -2.05
N ARG A 340 -30.40 -2.00 -2.58
CA ARG A 340 -29.84 -1.86 -3.94
C ARG A 340 -30.92 -1.88 -5.03
N LYS A 341 -31.98 -2.69 -4.90
CA LYS A 341 -33.10 -2.71 -5.85
C LYS A 341 -33.87 -1.39 -5.80
N ARG A 342 -34.16 -0.84 -4.61
CA ARG A 342 -34.82 0.48 -4.46
C ARG A 342 -33.97 1.61 -5.07
N SER A 343 -32.68 1.67 -4.75
CA SER A 343 -31.75 2.64 -5.37
C SER A 343 -31.62 2.45 -6.88
N TYR A 344 -31.66 1.21 -7.38
CA TYR A 344 -31.62 0.94 -8.82
C TYR A 344 -32.90 1.34 -9.54
N VAL A 345 -34.09 1.25 -8.93
CA VAL A 345 -35.33 1.78 -9.52
C VAL A 345 -35.21 3.29 -9.71
N VAL A 346 -34.83 4.04 -8.67
CA VAL A 346 -34.63 5.50 -8.76
C VAL A 346 -33.55 5.87 -9.79
N LEU A 347 -32.45 5.12 -9.85
CA LEU A 347 -31.39 5.34 -10.85
C LEU A 347 -31.87 5.02 -12.28
N ALA A 348 -32.65 3.96 -12.48
CA ALA A 348 -33.19 3.58 -13.78
C ALA A 348 -34.29 4.55 -14.26
N GLU A 349 -35.05 5.12 -13.33
CA GLU A 349 -36.02 6.18 -13.57
C GLU A 349 -35.33 7.50 -13.94
N HIS A 350 -34.30 7.90 -13.21
CA HIS A 350 -33.42 9.03 -13.57
C HIS A 350 -32.76 8.81 -14.95
N HIS A 351 -32.27 7.61 -15.24
CA HIS A 351 -31.73 7.28 -16.56
C HIS A 351 -32.80 7.30 -17.67
N ARG A 352 -34.06 6.96 -17.38
CA ARG A 352 -35.16 7.04 -18.35
C ARG A 352 -35.58 8.50 -18.62
N LEU A 353 -35.73 9.31 -17.57
CA LEU A 353 -36.24 10.67 -17.67
C LEU A 353 -35.19 11.68 -18.14
N TYR A 354 -33.93 11.54 -17.70
CA TYR A 354 -32.90 12.54 -17.96
C TYR A 354 -31.77 12.00 -18.85
N GLU A 355 -31.16 10.87 -18.50
CA GLU A 355 -29.96 10.41 -19.22
C GLU A 355 -30.27 9.90 -20.63
N ALA A 356 -31.37 9.18 -20.86
CA ALA A 356 -31.72 8.67 -22.18
C ALA A 356 -32.10 9.78 -23.19
N PRO A 357 -32.91 10.80 -22.83
CA PRO A 357 -33.07 12.00 -23.65
C PRO A 357 -31.75 12.77 -23.84
N ALA A 358 -30.95 12.96 -22.78
CA ALA A 358 -29.65 13.62 -22.90
C ALA A 358 -28.67 12.88 -23.82
N ILE A 359 -28.68 11.54 -23.83
CA ILE A 359 -27.90 10.71 -24.75
C ILE A 359 -28.38 10.88 -26.19
N LYS A 360 -29.70 10.94 -26.45
CA LYS A 360 -30.25 11.26 -27.78
C LYS A 360 -29.83 12.66 -28.25
N VAL A 361 -29.98 13.68 -27.40
CA VAL A 361 -29.57 15.06 -27.70
C VAL A 361 -28.06 15.17 -27.90
N GLN A 362 -27.24 14.51 -27.07
CA GLN A 362 -25.79 14.43 -27.28
C GLN A 362 -25.42 13.69 -28.56
N SER A 363 -26.18 12.67 -28.96
CA SER A 363 -25.95 11.96 -30.23
C SER A 363 -26.24 12.87 -31.42
N ALA A 364 -27.38 13.55 -31.43
CA ALA A 364 -27.72 14.55 -32.45
C ALA A 364 -26.69 15.69 -32.51
N LEU A 365 -26.28 16.25 -31.35
CA LEU A 365 -25.23 17.26 -31.28
C LEU A 365 -23.85 16.73 -31.75
N ARG A 366 -23.55 15.44 -31.56
CA ARG A 366 -22.34 14.81 -32.12
C ARG A 366 -22.44 14.65 -33.63
N MET A 367 -23.60 14.29 -34.17
CA MET A 367 -23.86 14.22 -35.62
C MET A 367 -23.70 15.60 -36.26
N VAL A 368 -24.41 16.62 -35.78
CA VAL A 368 -24.29 18.00 -36.30
C VAL A 368 -22.86 18.55 -36.16
N ARG A 369 -22.14 18.23 -35.08
CA ARG A 369 -20.71 18.58 -34.94
C ARG A 369 -19.80 17.78 -35.89
N CYS A 370 -20.17 16.54 -36.23
CA CYS A 370 -19.46 15.72 -37.20
C CYS A 370 -19.69 16.27 -38.63
N GLU A 371 -20.94 16.52 -39.01
CA GLU A 371 -21.34 17.12 -40.28
C GLU A 371 -20.68 18.49 -40.49
N ARG A 372 -20.71 19.38 -39.49
CA ARG A 372 -19.99 20.67 -39.56
C ARG A 372 -18.47 20.49 -39.71
N ARG A 373 -17.87 19.48 -39.07
CA ARG A 373 -16.44 19.15 -39.26
C ARG A 373 -16.14 18.55 -40.64
N VAL A 374 -17.00 17.70 -41.17
CA VAL A 374 -16.88 17.10 -42.51
C VAL A 374 -17.10 18.18 -43.58
N ALA A 375 -18.05 19.08 -43.40
CA ALA A 375 -18.25 20.24 -44.27
C ALA A 375 -17.04 21.19 -44.25
N ALA A 376 -16.51 21.51 -43.06
CA ALA A 376 -15.29 22.31 -42.93
C ALA A 376 -14.07 21.64 -43.56
N LEU A 377 -13.90 20.32 -43.39
CA LEU A 377 -12.82 19.54 -44.01
C LEU A 377 -12.98 19.48 -45.54
N ARG A 378 -14.19 19.26 -46.06
CA ARG A 378 -14.48 19.33 -47.51
C ARG A 378 -14.20 20.72 -48.08
N ALA A 379 -14.52 21.80 -47.33
CA ALA A 379 -14.20 23.17 -47.73
C ALA A 379 -12.69 23.46 -47.66
N HIS A 380 -11.96 22.89 -46.69
CA HIS A 380 -10.50 22.97 -46.62
C HIS A 380 -9.85 22.29 -47.83
N LEU A 381 -10.24 21.04 -48.11
CA LEU A 381 -9.73 20.25 -49.23
C LEU A 381 -10.02 20.92 -50.59
N ARG A 382 -11.20 21.52 -50.77
CA ARG A 382 -11.48 22.32 -51.98
C ARG A 382 -10.57 23.54 -52.09
N ARG A 383 -10.38 24.32 -51.02
CA ARG A 383 -9.44 25.45 -51.01
C ARG A 383 -7.99 25.04 -51.26
N GLU A 384 -7.59 23.85 -50.83
CA GLU A 384 -6.28 23.28 -51.15
C GLU A 384 -6.18 22.89 -52.63
N GLN A 385 -7.21 22.28 -53.21
CA GLN A 385 -7.28 21.94 -54.65
C GLN A 385 -7.29 23.20 -55.53
N GLU A 386 -8.13 24.18 -55.21
CA GLU A 386 -8.17 25.52 -55.82
C GLU A 386 -6.80 26.21 -55.71
N GLY A 387 -6.19 26.16 -54.51
CA GLY A 387 -4.87 26.72 -54.25
C GLY A 387 -3.74 26.05 -55.04
N VAL A 388 -3.80 24.72 -55.23
CA VAL A 388 -2.86 23.96 -56.07
C VAL A 388 -3.04 24.34 -57.54
N ALA A 389 -4.26 24.33 -58.08
CA ALA A 389 -4.51 24.70 -59.48
C ALA A 389 -4.06 26.15 -59.78
N LEU A 390 -4.35 27.10 -58.87
CA LEU A 390 -3.87 28.48 -58.96
C LEU A 390 -2.34 28.57 -58.85
N ALA A 391 -1.70 27.72 -58.05
CA ALA A 391 -0.24 27.64 -57.95
C ALA A 391 0.39 27.05 -59.22
N GLU A 392 -0.19 26.02 -59.82
CA GLU A 392 0.29 25.38 -61.06
C GLU A 392 0.19 26.34 -62.26
N GLY A 393 -0.92 27.07 -62.40
CA GLY A 393 -1.07 28.12 -63.41
C GLY A 393 -0.04 29.23 -63.24
N ARG A 394 0.15 29.74 -62.00
CA ARG A 394 1.17 30.74 -61.67
C ARG A 394 2.60 30.23 -61.90
N MET A 395 2.90 28.98 -61.55
CA MET A 395 4.21 28.37 -61.76
C MET A 395 4.52 28.18 -63.24
N SER A 396 3.53 27.84 -64.05
CA SER A 396 3.65 27.72 -65.52
C SER A 396 3.96 29.08 -66.16
N TYR A 397 3.24 30.13 -65.77
CA TYR A 397 3.53 31.51 -66.19
C TYR A 397 4.92 32.00 -65.74
N LEU A 398 5.31 31.72 -64.49
CA LEU A 398 6.63 32.07 -63.97
C LEU A 398 7.77 31.30 -64.66
N LYS A 399 7.56 30.02 -65.00
CA LYS A 399 8.51 29.23 -65.82
C LYS A 399 8.67 29.85 -67.20
N LEU A 400 7.58 30.23 -67.87
CA LEU A 400 7.62 30.88 -69.18
C LEU A 400 8.41 32.20 -69.12
N ARG A 401 8.12 33.05 -68.14
CA ARG A 401 8.86 34.30 -67.90
C ARG A 401 10.33 34.08 -67.53
N ALA A 402 10.66 32.98 -66.85
CA ALA A 402 12.04 32.59 -66.57
C ALA A 402 12.77 32.13 -67.84
N MET A 403 12.13 31.33 -68.70
CA MET A 403 12.65 30.97 -70.02
C MET A 403 12.93 32.21 -70.87
N ASP A 404 12.01 33.17 -70.90
CA ASP A 404 12.17 34.42 -71.64
C ASP A 404 13.37 35.24 -71.14
N LYS A 405 13.53 35.36 -69.82
CA LYS A 405 14.68 36.03 -69.21
C LYS A 405 16.01 35.31 -69.50
N LEU A 406 16.01 33.99 -69.56
CA LEU A 406 17.18 33.18 -69.90
C LEU A 406 17.55 33.29 -71.39
N ALA A 407 16.54 33.37 -72.27
CA ALA A 407 16.74 33.59 -73.70
C ALA A 407 17.32 34.99 -73.99
N VAL A 408 16.75 36.05 -73.40
CA VAL A 408 17.30 37.41 -73.52
C VAL A 408 18.72 37.51 -72.95
N ARG A 409 19.01 36.85 -71.82
CA ARG A 409 20.39 36.78 -71.28
C ARG A 409 21.33 36.05 -72.23
N SER A 410 20.89 34.97 -72.86
CA SER A 410 21.67 34.18 -73.82
C SER A 410 22.07 35.01 -75.06
N ALA A 411 21.14 35.79 -75.63
CA ALA A 411 21.41 36.71 -76.75
C ALA A 411 22.18 38.00 -76.40
N LYS A 412 22.58 38.15 -75.12
CA LYS A 412 23.41 39.25 -74.59
C LYS A 412 24.71 38.76 -73.95
N ALA A 413 24.95 37.46 -73.96
CA ALA A 413 26.22 36.87 -73.57
C ALA A 413 27.27 37.09 -74.68
N LYS A 414 28.55 37.26 -74.29
CA LYS A 414 29.66 37.45 -75.24
C LYS A 414 30.31 36.13 -75.67
N SER A 415 30.11 35.04 -74.93
CA SER A 415 30.77 33.76 -75.20
C SER A 415 29.84 32.74 -75.87
N VAL A 416 30.44 31.96 -76.79
CA VAL A 416 29.93 30.75 -77.43
C VAL A 416 29.70 29.61 -76.41
N ASP A 417 30.41 29.63 -75.28
CA ASP A 417 30.40 28.57 -74.24
C ASP A 417 29.46 28.85 -73.06
N ASP A 418 28.84 30.03 -73.03
CA ASP A 418 27.78 30.35 -72.06
C ASP A 418 26.57 29.41 -72.23
N ARG A 419 26.00 28.94 -71.11
CA ARG A 419 24.88 27.99 -71.13
C ARG A 419 23.55 28.69 -71.43
N GLY A 420 23.27 28.92 -72.71
CA GLY A 420 22.05 29.57 -73.19
C GLY A 420 21.42 28.92 -74.42
N VAL A 421 20.18 29.30 -74.74
CA VAL A 421 19.43 28.74 -75.87
C VAL A 421 19.96 29.20 -77.23
N PHE A 422 20.43 30.45 -77.34
CA PHE A 422 21.04 30.95 -78.58
C PHE A 422 22.41 30.31 -78.81
N GLN A 423 23.24 30.09 -77.78
CA GLN A 423 24.44 29.25 -77.90
C GLN A 423 24.10 27.81 -78.33
N TYR A 424 23.03 27.22 -77.79
CA TYR A 424 22.59 25.87 -78.19
C TYR A 424 22.12 25.81 -79.64
N ILE A 425 21.39 26.82 -80.12
CA ILE A 425 20.97 26.93 -81.53
C ILE A 425 22.21 27.10 -82.40
N TYR A 426 23.08 28.07 -82.11
CA TYR A 426 24.33 28.32 -82.83
C TYR A 426 25.21 27.06 -82.92
N LYS A 427 25.48 26.37 -81.80
CA LYS A 427 26.22 25.08 -81.77
C LYS A 427 25.49 23.88 -82.42
N LYS A 428 24.32 24.11 -83.02
CA LYS A 428 23.56 23.14 -83.84
C LYS A 428 23.20 23.66 -85.24
N THR A 429 23.57 24.89 -85.59
CA THR A 429 23.45 25.46 -86.94
C THR A 429 24.77 26.02 -87.50
N ALA A 430 25.85 26.07 -86.73
CA ALA A 430 27.21 26.42 -87.17
C ALA A 430 28.00 25.20 -87.70
N SER A 431 29.22 25.44 -88.20
CA SER A 431 30.16 24.40 -88.64
C SER A 431 30.73 23.59 -87.47
N GLU A 432 30.83 22.27 -87.62
CA GLU A 432 31.42 21.40 -86.59
C GLU A 432 32.95 21.48 -86.51
N LYS A 433 33.63 21.96 -87.56
CA LYS A 433 35.09 22.14 -87.57
C LYS A 433 35.53 23.43 -86.88
N ASP A 434 34.89 24.54 -87.26
CA ASP A 434 35.46 25.88 -87.06
C ASP A 434 34.70 26.72 -86.00
N SER A 435 33.59 26.19 -85.46
CA SER A 435 32.65 26.90 -84.57
C SER A 435 32.08 28.22 -85.14
N LEU A 436 32.27 28.46 -86.43
CA LEU A 436 31.78 29.59 -87.21
C LEU A 436 30.56 29.18 -88.05
N MET A 437 29.67 30.13 -88.36
CA MET A 437 28.45 29.88 -89.13
C MET A 437 28.53 30.52 -90.52
N ASP A 438 28.39 29.71 -91.57
CA ASP A 438 28.38 30.14 -92.97
C ASP A 438 26.99 30.61 -93.44
N ASN A 439 26.94 31.35 -94.54
CA ASN A 439 25.70 31.91 -95.09
C ASN A 439 24.66 30.83 -95.40
N ARG A 440 25.07 29.73 -96.05
CA ARG A 440 24.17 28.63 -96.42
C ARG A 440 23.51 28.01 -95.19
N ARG A 441 24.20 27.89 -94.07
CA ARG A 441 23.59 27.44 -92.81
C ARG A 441 22.69 28.51 -92.17
N PHE A 442 23.05 29.80 -92.20
CA PHE A 442 22.18 30.87 -91.72
C PHE A 442 20.86 30.95 -92.51
N THR A 443 20.92 31.14 -93.83
CA THR A 443 19.70 31.35 -94.64
C THR A 443 18.91 30.06 -94.86
N ARG A 444 19.56 28.91 -95.16
CA ARG A 444 18.85 27.66 -95.51
C ARG A 444 18.65 26.66 -94.36
N VAL A 445 19.44 26.68 -93.28
CA VAL A 445 19.31 25.72 -92.16
C VAL A 445 18.63 26.34 -90.93
N LEU A 446 18.94 27.59 -90.62
CA LEU A 446 18.32 28.32 -89.52
C LEU A 446 16.99 28.98 -89.93
N LEU A 447 17.01 29.83 -90.97
CA LEU A 447 15.87 30.70 -91.30
C LEU A 447 14.83 30.02 -92.21
N LEU A 448 15.23 29.36 -93.31
CA LEU A 448 14.30 28.66 -94.22
C LEU A 448 13.55 27.49 -93.57
N GLN A 449 14.14 26.86 -92.55
CA GLN A 449 13.46 25.80 -91.79
C GLN A 449 12.50 26.36 -90.71
N ALA A 450 12.52 27.66 -90.44
CA ALA A 450 11.67 28.30 -89.45
C ALA A 450 10.27 28.59 -90.04
N PRO A 451 9.20 27.94 -89.57
CA PRO A 451 7.90 27.99 -90.22
C PRO A 451 7.31 29.41 -90.18
N LYS A 452 6.78 29.87 -91.32
CA LYS A 452 6.19 31.21 -91.53
C LYS A 452 7.14 32.39 -91.24
N LEU A 453 8.45 32.17 -91.25
CA LEU A 453 9.40 33.27 -91.05
C LEU A 453 9.49 34.14 -92.31
N TYR A 454 9.82 33.54 -93.46
CA TYR A 454 9.71 34.19 -94.76
C TYR A 454 8.23 34.36 -95.17
N ASP A 455 7.89 35.56 -95.64
CA ASP A 455 6.60 35.92 -96.27
C ASP A 455 6.76 37.22 -97.10
N LYS A 456 5.66 37.94 -97.37
CA LYS A 456 5.67 39.22 -98.12
C LYS A 456 6.54 40.32 -97.47
N TYR A 457 6.83 40.24 -96.18
CA TYR A 457 7.56 41.27 -95.41
C TYR A 457 9.00 40.87 -95.06
N PHE A 458 9.42 39.64 -95.37
CA PHE A 458 10.78 39.17 -95.15
C PHE A 458 11.12 38.08 -96.17
N SER A 459 12.06 38.37 -97.08
CA SER A 459 12.48 37.49 -98.18
C SER A 459 13.82 36.82 -97.90
N SER A 460 14.23 35.86 -98.75
CA SER A 460 15.58 35.28 -98.65
C SER A 460 16.67 36.33 -98.91
N ASN A 461 16.42 37.29 -99.80
CA ASN A 461 17.41 38.32 -100.14
C ASN A 461 17.73 39.20 -98.94
N ASP A 462 16.72 39.52 -98.11
CA ASP A 462 16.91 40.29 -96.88
C ASP A 462 17.77 39.51 -95.88
N ALA A 463 17.58 38.19 -95.77
CA ALA A 463 18.41 37.33 -94.94
C ALA A 463 19.87 37.23 -95.43
N ASP A 464 20.11 37.16 -96.73
CA ASP A 464 21.45 37.21 -97.34
C ASP A 464 22.14 38.59 -97.15
N VAL A 465 21.37 39.69 -97.20
CA VAL A 465 21.83 41.06 -96.89
C VAL A 465 22.16 41.22 -95.40
N ILE A 466 21.33 40.68 -94.50
CA ILE A 466 21.63 40.63 -93.05
C ILE A 466 22.92 39.82 -92.80
N TYR A 467 23.07 38.65 -93.42
CA TYR A 467 24.30 37.86 -93.28
C TYR A 467 25.53 38.68 -93.68
N SER A 468 25.45 39.34 -94.83
CA SER A 468 26.54 40.14 -95.39
C SER A 468 26.93 41.35 -94.51
N LYS A 469 26.01 41.88 -93.70
CA LYS A 469 26.25 42.96 -92.74
C LYS A 469 26.92 42.52 -91.43
N HIS A 470 26.82 41.23 -91.05
CA HIS A 470 27.28 40.72 -89.74
C HIS A 470 28.33 39.60 -89.83
N LYS A 471 28.93 39.40 -91.01
CA LYS A 471 30.05 38.47 -91.22
C LYS A 471 31.41 39.08 -90.80
N THR A 472 32.34 38.23 -90.39
CA THR A 472 33.76 38.54 -90.18
C THR A 472 34.51 38.61 -91.52
N PRO A 473 35.77 39.09 -91.55
CA PRO A 473 36.60 39.08 -92.77
C PRO A 473 36.78 37.70 -93.40
N GLU A 474 36.67 36.62 -92.61
CA GLU A 474 36.77 35.22 -93.03
C GLU A 474 35.51 34.71 -93.78
N ASN A 475 34.61 35.62 -94.17
CA ASN A 475 33.30 35.37 -94.78
C ASN A 475 32.31 34.54 -93.94
N ALA A 476 32.64 34.28 -92.68
CA ALA A 476 31.85 33.52 -91.72
C ALA A 476 31.21 34.43 -90.66
N MET A 477 30.25 33.93 -89.88
CA MET A 477 29.60 34.68 -88.80
C MET A 477 29.93 34.06 -87.44
N ASP A 478 30.37 34.89 -86.49
CA ASP A 478 30.62 34.49 -85.10
C ASP A 478 29.33 34.52 -84.25
N TYR A 479 29.42 34.23 -82.95
CA TYR A 479 28.26 34.25 -82.06
C TYR A 479 27.74 35.68 -81.74
N GLY A 480 28.63 36.68 -81.71
CA GLY A 480 28.27 38.09 -81.61
C GLY A 480 27.48 38.56 -82.82
N GLY A 481 28.03 38.35 -84.02
CA GLY A 481 27.39 38.59 -85.31
C GLY A 481 26.07 37.84 -85.46
N PHE A 482 26.00 36.56 -85.08
CA PHE A 482 24.76 35.78 -85.05
C PHE A 482 23.68 36.41 -84.16
N CYS A 483 24.06 36.87 -82.96
CA CYS A 483 23.14 37.55 -82.05
C CYS A 483 22.81 38.98 -82.49
N ALA A 484 23.55 39.59 -83.41
CA ALA A 484 23.24 40.89 -84.01
C ALA A 484 22.35 40.72 -85.26
N ALA A 485 22.70 39.80 -86.16
CA ALA A 485 21.91 39.37 -87.30
C ALA A 485 20.49 38.96 -86.89
N LEU A 486 20.33 38.10 -85.87
CA LEU A 486 18.99 37.72 -85.37
C LEU A 486 18.22 38.88 -84.73
N LYS A 487 18.90 39.92 -84.23
CA LYS A 487 18.23 41.16 -83.79
C LYS A 487 17.78 41.99 -84.98
N GLN A 488 18.56 42.05 -86.07
CA GLN A 488 18.16 42.73 -87.30
C GLN A 488 17.01 42.00 -88.02
N VAL A 489 17.04 40.66 -88.13
CA VAL A 489 15.88 39.86 -88.60
C VAL A 489 14.63 40.21 -87.76
N ALA A 490 14.78 40.30 -86.44
CA ALA A 490 13.68 40.66 -85.56
C ALA A 490 13.27 42.16 -85.64
N ALA A 491 14.14 43.05 -86.13
CA ALA A 491 13.85 44.47 -86.32
C ALA A 491 13.09 44.71 -87.61
N GLU A 492 13.53 44.11 -88.71
CA GLU A 492 12.88 44.18 -90.03
C GLU A 492 11.52 43.46 -90.00
N ARG A 493 11.38 42.39 -89.21
CA ARG A 493 10.15 41.60 -89.12
C ARG A 493 9.05 42.19 -88.20
N TYR A 494 9.38 43.05 -87.24
CA TYR A 494 8.41 43.60 -86.27
C TYR A 494 8.73 45.05 -85.84
N GLU A 495 7.68 45.84 -85.59
CA GLU A 495 7.73 47.29 -85.37
C GLU A 495 8.49 47.79 -84.13
N ASP A 496 9.09 48.99 -84.23
CA ASP A 496 9.17 50.04 -83.20
C ASP A 496 8.71 49.62 -81.78
N ALA A 497 7.43 49.85 -81.50
CA ALA A 497 6.82 49.76 -80.18
C ALA A 497 6.55 48.33 -79.65
N TYR A 498 6.94 47.28 -80.38
CA TYR A 498 6.48 45.90 -80.15
C TYR A 498 6.72 45.38 -78.72
N ARG A 499 5.75 44.61 -78.20
CA ARG A 499 5.76 44.01 -76.86
C ARG A 499 5.44 42.53 -76.93
N TYR A 500 6.24 41.71 -76.23
CA TYR A 500 6.03 40.27 -76.14
C TYR A 500 6.04 39.85 -74.66
N ARG A 501 4.86 39.44 -74.17
CA ARG A 501 4.61 39.04 -72.78
C ARG A 501 5.06 40.11 -71.77
N ALA A 502 6.25 39.96 -71.18
CA ALA A 502 6.81 40.88 -70.17
C ALA A 502 8.00 41.71 -70.68
N SER A 503 8.38 41.57 -71.95
CA SER A 503 9.49 42.27 -72.61
C SER A 503 8.96 43.39 -73.53
N LYS A 504 9.80 44.38 -73.84
CA LYS A 504 9.50 45.52 -74.73
C LYS A 504 10.65 45.74 -75.72
N GLY A 505 10.37 46.33 -76.88
CA GLY A 505 11.37 46.71 -77.89
C GLY A 505 12.14 45.50 -78.43
N MET A 506 13.43 45.67 -78.71
CA MET A 506 14.27 44.64 -79.35
C MET A 506 14.25 43.28 -78.63
N ASP A 507 14.26 43.27 -77.30
CA ASP A 507 14.17 42.02 -76.50
C ASP A 507 12.83 41.29 -76.70
N ALA A 508 11.74 42.03 -76.94
CA ALA A 508 10.43 41.44 -77.24
C ALA A 508 10.37 40.85 -78.65
N ARG A 509 10.88 41.59 -79.66
CA ARG A 509 10.93 41.14 -81.04
C ARG A 509 11.77 39.86 -81.19
N LEU A 510 12.94 39.82 -80.55
CA LEU A 510 13.81 38.65 -80.56
C LEU A 510 13.19 37.43 -79.85
N LEU A 511 12.40 37.66 -78.79
CA LEU A 511 11.62 36.59 -78.14
C LEU A 511 10.47 36.09 -79.03
N HIS A 512 9.81 36.97 -79.79
CA HIS A 512 8.77 36.59 -80.74
C HIS A 512 9.36 35.74 -81.87
N LEU A 513 10.45 36.19 -82.50
CA LEU A 513 11.22 35.43 -83.49
C LEU A 513 11.62 34.04 -82.96
N LEU A 514 12.13 33.99 -81.72
CA LEU A 514 12.54 32.75 -81.07
C LEU A 514 11.37 31.79 -80.83
N HIS A 515 10.32 32.22 -80.11
CA HIS A 515 9.23 31.32 -79.71
C HIS A 515 8.33 30.94 -80.87
N ASP A 516 8.02 31.89 -81.74
CA ASP A 516 6.98 31.74 -82.75
C ASP A 516 7.49 31.26 -84.11
N HIS A 517 8.81 31.30 -84.36
CA HIS A 517 9.44 30.70 -85.54
C HIS A 517 10.55 29.69 -85.16
N LEU A 518 11.70 30.14 -84.62
CA LEU A 518 12.90 29.30 -84.46
C LEU A 518 12.70 28.05 -83.56
N LEU A 519 11.91 28.17 -82.48
CA LEU A 519 11.58 27.04 -81.60
C LEU A 519 10.44 26.17 -82.12
N LYS A 520 9.80 26.52 -83.24
CA LYS A 520 8.83 25.67 -83.97
C LYS A 520 9.49 24.84 -85.07
N THR A 521 10.71 25.16 -85.49
CA THR A 521 11.49 24.39 -86.48
C THR A 521 11.55 22.90 -86.12
N PRO A 522 11.24 21.98 -87.06
CA PRO A 522 11.42 20.54 -86.90
C PRO A 522 12.88 20.18 -86.56
N GLY A 523 13.11 18.99 -85.98
CA GLY A 523 14.46 18.56 -85.63
C GLY A 523 15.11 19.42 -84.54
N TRP A 524 15.96 20.38 -84.93
CA TRP A 524 16.78 21.17 -84.01
C TRP A 524 15.95 22.15 -83.15
N GLY A 525 14.93 22.81 -83.70
CA GLY A 525 14.08 23.74 -82.93
C GLY A 525 13.31 23.03 -81.81
N LYS A 526 12.79 21.83 -82.07
CA LYS A 526 12.20 20.92 -81.06
C LYS A 526 13.20 20.52 -79.95
N LYS A 527 14.48 20.32 -80.28
CA LYS A 527 15.55 20.06 -79.30
C LYS A 527 15.89 21.32 -78.49
N ALA A 528 16.03 22.48 -79.14
CA ALA A 528 16.28 23.77 -78.49
C ALA A 528 15.14 24.17 -77.54
N ARG A 529 13.88 23.90 -77.90
CA ARG A 529 12.71 24.16 -77.03
C ARG A 529 12.75 23.29 -75.77
N LYS A 530 13.12 22.00 -75.90
CA LYS A 530 13.35 21.11 -74.75
C LYS A 530 14.50 21.61 -73.87
N TYR A 531 15.60 22.09 -74.48
CA TYR A 531 16.75 22.64 -73.76
C TYR A 531 16.39 23.91 -72.97
N LEU A 532 15.71 24.88 -73.59
CA LEU A 532 15.22 26.09 -72.91
C LEU A 532 14.24 25.77 -71.79
N SER A 533 13.32 24.81 -72.01
CA SER A 533 12.40 24.33 -70.95
C SER A 533 13.15 23.75 -69.76
N LYS A 534 14.20 22.95 -70.00
CA LYS A 534 15.09 22.39 -68.96
C LYS A 534 15.82 23.48 -68.18
N LEU A 535 16.40 24.48 -68.86
CA LEU A 535 17.03 25.64 -68.20
C LEU A 535 16.02 26.43 -67.36
N GLY A 536 14.78 26.58 -67.85
CA GLY A 536 13.66 27.15 -67.09
C GLY A 536 13.35 26.36 -65.82
N ASP A 537 13.26 25.03 -65.91
CA ASP A 537 13.04 24.15 -64.74
C ASP A 537 14.19 24.21 -63.73
N GLU A 538 15.44 24.22 -64.18
CA GLU A 538 16.62 24.36 -63.32
C GLU A 538 16.63 25.71 -62.59
N TYR A 539 16.28 26.80 -63.29
CA TYR A 539 16.14 28.12 -62.69
C TYR A 539 14.98 28.19 -61.67
N MET A 540 13.81 27.66 -62.03
CA MET A 540 12.65 27.61 -61.13
C MET A 540 12.93 26.76 -59.89
N LYS A 541 13.58 25.60 -60.03
CA LYS A 541 14.06 24.79 -58.90
C LYS A 541 15.03 25.57 -58.00
N LYS A 542 16.01 26.27 -58.58
CA LYS A 542 16.97 27.10 -57.83
C LYS A 542 16.30 28.22 -57.03
N MET A 543 15.22 28.82 -57.54
CA MET A 543 14.44 29.83 -56.81
C MET A 543 13.50 29.20 -55.77
N ALA A 544 12.86 28.07 -56.09
CA ALA A 544 12.04 27.33 -55.14
C ALA A 544 12.85 26.91 -53.90
N THR A 545 14.06 26.35 -54.08
CA THR A 545 14.96 26.00 -52.96
C THR A 545 15.31 27.20 -52.08
N ARG A 546 15.53 28.38 -52.66
CA ARG A 546 15.79 29.64 -51.91
C ARG A 546 14.58 30.07 -51.09
N ILE A 547 13.38 30.01 -51.66
CA ILE A 547 12.11 30.36 -50.98
C ILE A 547 11.82 29.34 -49.86
N GLN A 548 11.91 28.04 -50.16
CA GLN A 548 11.73 26.96 -49.20
C GLN A 548 12.74 27.04 -48.04
N GLY A 549 14.00 27.40 -48.32
CA GLY A 549 15.02 27.64 -47.29
C GLY A 549 14.59 28.74 -46.32
N ARG A 550 14.25 29.94 -46.84
CA ARG A 550 13.75 31.06 -46.01
C ARG A 550 12.49 30.69 -45.23
N TYR A 551 11.54 29.99 -45.85
CA TYR A 551 10.30 29.55 -45.20
C TYR A 551 10.57 28.53 -44.08
N ARG A 552 11.44 27.54 -44.29
CA ARG A 552 11.87 26.59 -43.25
C ARG A 552 12.51 27.31 -42.06
N THR A 553 13.39 28.29 -42.30
CA THR A 553 13.97 29.12 -41.23
C THR A 553 12.91 29.91 -40.46
N TYR A 554 11.92 30.49 -41.15
CA TYR A 554 10.79 31.18 -40.51
C TYR A 554 9.94 30.23 -39.65
N VAL A 555 9.56 29.07 -40.17
CA VAL A 555 8.76 28.07 -39.44
C VAL A 555 9.52 27.56 -38.20
N VAL A 556 10.83 27.29 -38.31
CA VAL A 556 11.66 26.89 -37.15
C VAL A 556 11.71 27.99 -36.09
N ARG A 557 11.89 29.26 -36.49
CA ARG A 557 11.87 30.40 -35.55
C ARG A 557 10.51 30.55 -34.86
N LYS A 558 9.40 30.47 -35.61
CA LYS A 558 8.04 30.54 -35.05
C LYS A 558 7.79 29.38 -34.07
N ASN A 559 8.09 28.15 -34.47
CA ASN A 559 7.90 26.97 -33.61
C ASN A 559 8.74 27.05 -32.32
N LEU A 560 9.93 27.65 -32.38
CA LEU A 560 10.75 27.91 -31.20
C LEU A 560 10.13 28.95 -30.26
N GLN A 561 9.59 30.06 -30.80
CA GLN A 561 8.88 31.08 -30.02
C GLN A 561 7.60 30.52 -29.38
N ASP A 562 6.81 29.74 -30.13
CA ASP A 562 5.60 29.11 -29.61
C ASP A 562 5.92 28.03 -28.56
N TYR A 563 7.02 27.27 -28.73
CA TYR A 563 7.54 26.38 -27.70
C TYR A 563 7.98 27.12 -26.42
N GLN A 564 8.70 28.26 -26.56
CA GLN A 564 9.10 29.11 -25.44
C GLN A 564 7.87 29.63 -24.67
N ARG A 565 6.86 30.15 -25.37
CA ARG A 565 5.56 30.59 -24.80
C ARG A 565 4.87 29.47 -24.04
N HIS A 566 4.78 28.26 -24.61
CA HIS A 566 4.20 27.10 -23.92
C HIS A 566 5.02 26.67 -22.68
N ALA A 567 6.35 26.72 -22.75
CA ALA A 567 7.24 26.43 -21.61
C ALA A 567 7.16 27.51 -20.51
N GLU A 568 6.84 28.75 -20.84
CA GLU A 568 6.55 29.82 -19.88
C GLU A 568 5.18 29.67 -19.22
N ALA A 569 4.13 29.41 -20.01
CA ALA A 569 2.80 29.14 -19.47
C ALA A 569 2.82 27.93 -18.52
N TRP A 570 3.52 26.85 -18.89
CA TRP A 570 3.70 25.67 -18.04
C TRP A 570 4.50 25.97 -16.76
N ARG A 571 5.57 26.77 -16.85
CA ARG A 571 6.33 27.23 -15.67
C ARG A 571 5.46 28.08 -14.73
N ARG A 572 4.68 29.02 -15.25
CA ARG A 572 3.74 29.84 -14.48
C ARG A 572 2.69 28.98 -13.79
N GLN A 573 2.06 28.04 -14.50
CA GLN A 573 1.11 27.09 -13.91
C GLN A 573 1.77 26.28 -12.78
N LYS A 574 3.00 25.76 -12.97
CA LYS A 574 3.71 25.00 -11.94
C LYS A 574 4.09 25.83 -10.72
N ALA A 575 4.40 27.13 -10.88
CA ALA A 575 4.60 28.04 -9.77
C ALA A 575 3.31 28.26 -8.96
N VAL A 576 2.17 28.46 -9.64
CA VAL A 576 0.85 28.58 -8.97
C VAL A 576 0.45 27.30 -8.24
N GLU A 577 0.65 26.13 -8.86
CA GLU A 577 0.41 24.83 -8.21
C GLU A 577 1.30 24.64 -6.96
N ALA A 578 2.58 25.03 -7.02
CA ALA A 578 3.49 24.96 -5.89
C ALA A 578 3.10 25.92 -4.75
N ALA A 579 2.73 27.17 -5.07
CA ALA A 579 2.24 28.14 -4.10
C ALA A 579 0.95 27.65 -3.41
N ALA A 580 0.00 27.10 -4.19
CA ALA A 580 -1.23 26.53 -3.65
C ALA A 580 -0.95 25.33 -2.72
N LEU A 581 0.03 24.48 -3.04
CA LEU A 581 0.45 23.37 -2.16
C LEU A 581 1.08 23.87 -0.85
N ILE A 582 1.86 24.96 -0.87
CA ILE A 582 2.42 25.58 0.33
C ILE A 582 1.30 26.12 1.23
N VAL A 583 0.38 26.92 0.67
CA VAL A 583 -0.77 27.46 1.42
C VAL A 583 -1.64 26.35 2.00
N GLN A 584 -1.96 25.31 1.22
CA GLN A 584 -2.71 24.15 1.70
C GLN A 584 -1.97 23.38 2.80
N LYS A 585 -0.64 23.22 2.71
CA LYS A 585 0.16 22.57 3.76
C LYS A 585 0.08 23.38 5.05
N SER A 586 0.35 24.68 5.00
CA SER A 586 0.30 25.57 6.17
C SER A 586 -1.07 25.56 6.83
N TRP A 587 -2.16 25.71 6.05
CA TRP A 587 -3.53 25.65 6.58
C TRP A 587 -3.86 24.30 7.24
N ARG A 588 -3.43 23.18 6.64
CA ARG A 588 -3.61 21.85 7.23
C ARG A 588 -2.83 21.70 8.54
N MET A 589 -1.61 22.24 8.66
CA MET A 589 -0.86 22.22 9.92
C MET A 589 -1.53 23.09 10.99
N VAL A 590 -1.99 24.30 10.67
CA VAL A 590 -2.73 25.18 11.61
C VAL A 590 -4.03 24.51 12.08
N ARG A 591 -4.80 23.91 11.17
CA ARG A 591 -6.02 23.17 11.52
C ARG A 591 -5.72 21.94 12.39
N ALA A 592 -4.68 21.17 12.06
CA ALA A 592 -4.27 20.01 12.85
C ALA A 592 -3.84 20.44 14.26
N TYR A 593 -2.96 21.44 14.37
CA TYR A 593 -2.50 21.98 15.65
C TYR A 593 -3.68 22.45 16.52
N ARG A 594 -4.61 23.25 15.98
CA ARG A 594 -5.82 23.67 16.70
C ARG A 594 -6.65 22.49 17.19
N ALA A 595 -6.80 21.43 16.39
CA ALA A 595 -7.52 20.23 16.79
C ALA A 595 -6.80 19.43 17.90
N THR A 596 -5.47 19.30 17.84
CA THR A 596 -4.70 18.60 18.89
C THR A 596 -4.63 19.42 20.18
N VAL A 597 -4.58 20.76 20.11
CA VAL A 597 -4.73 21.66 21.27
C VAL A 597 -6.11 21.50 21.92
N ALA A 598 -7.18 21.50 21.12
CA ALA A 598 -8.54 21.29 21.62
C ALA A 598 -8.75 19.89 22.24
N LEU A 599 -8.03 18.88 21.77
CA LEU A 599 -7.98 17.56 22.42
C LEU A 599 -7.19 17.63 23.73
N ALA A 600 -6.01 18.26 23.74
CA ALA A 600 -5.18 18.41 24.93
C ALA A 600 -5.90 19.16 26.07
N LYS A 601 -6.66 20.21 25.76
CA LYS A 601 -7.48 20.96 26.75
C LYS A 601 -8.54 20.09 27.45
N ARG A 602 -8.95 18.96 26.85
CA ARG A 602 -9.92 18.01 27.44
C ARG A 602 -9.27 16.94 28.32
N VAL A 603 -7.95 16.76 28.22
CA VAL A 603 -7.22 15.64 28.84
C VAL A 603 -6.28 16.14 29.94
N TYR A 604 -5.65 17.29 29.76
CA TYR A 604 -4.94 17.95 30.86
C TYR A 604 -5.91 18.79 31.68
N ARG A 605 -5.94 18.54 32.99
CA ARG A 605 -6.52 19.45 33.98
C ARG A 605 -5.38 20.30 34.55
N LYS A 606 -5.61 21.60 34.70
CA LYS A 606 -4.69 22.53 35.37
C LYS A 606 -5.13 22.67 36.83
N TYR A 607 -4.18 22.57 37.74
CA TYR A 607 -4.38 22.69 39.18
C TYR A 607 -3.46 23.77 39.73
N LEU A 608 -3.83 24.38 40.85
CA LEU A 608 -2.94 25.18 41.68
C LEU A 608 -2.53 24.35 42.89
N ASP A 609 -1.22 24.26 43.13
CA ASP A 609 -0.67 23.67 44.35
C ASP A 609 -1.05 24.54 45.57
N PRO A 610 -1.58 23.96 46.66
CA PRO A 610 -2.18 24.73 47.75
C PRO A 610 -1.16 25.44 48.65
N VAL A 611 0.13 25.09 48.57
CA VAL A 611 1.20 25.68 49.39
C VAL A 611 1.98 26.74 48.62
N SER A 612 2.35 26.45 47.36
CA SER A 612 3.16 27.34 46.51
C SER A 612 2.33 28.21 45.57
N VAL A 613 1.03 27.94 45.42
CA VAL A 613 0.11 28.55 44.42
C VAL A 613 0.59 28.35 42.97
N ALA A 614 1.61 27.50 42.75
CA ALA A 614 2.18 27.27 41.44
C ALA A 614 1.24 26.39 40.58
N PRO A 615 0.99 26.76 39.31
CA PRO A 615 0.16 25.96 38.42
C PRO A 615 0.89 24.71 37.93
N TYR A 616 0.23 23.55 38.02
CA TYR A 616 0.67 22.31 37.38
C TYR A 616 -0.42 21.71 36.50
N TRP A 617 -0.01 20.91 35.52
CA TRP A 617 -0.90 20.23 34.57
C TRP A 617 -0.83 18.72 34.81
N ALA A 618 -1.98 18.10 35.10
CA ALA A 618 -2.12 16.66 35.31
C ALA A 618 -2.93 16.02 34.18
N HIS A 619 -2.44 14.90 33.63
CA HIS A 619 -3.06 14.19 32.52
C HIS A 619 -4.09 13.14 32.99
N SER A 620 -5.38 13.38 32.72
CA SER A 620 -6.53 12.71 33.37
C SER A 620 -6.64 11.19 33.19
N TYR A 621 -5.90 10.60 32.25
CA TYR A 621 -5.91 9.15 31.98
C TYR A 621 -4.64 8.42 32.41
N THR A 622 -3.61 9.14 32.86
CA THR A 622 -2.31 8.54 33.24
C THR A 622 -1.76 9.07 34.56
N ASN A 623 -2.42 10.07 35.15
CA ASN A 623 -2.05 10.75 36.39
C ASN A 623 -0.60 11.30 36.40
N ILE A 624 -0.01 11.48 35.21
CA ILE A 624 1.29 12.15 35.05
C ILE A 624 1.08 13.64 35.31
N VAL A 625 1.80 14.15 36.31
CA VAL A 625 1.87 15.57 36.68
C VAL A 625 3.07 16.23 36.02
N THR A 626 2.87 17.44 35.51
CA THR A 626 3.92 18.29 34.92
C THR A 626 3.80 19.70 35.47
N TRP A 627 4.85 20.20 36.12
CA TRP A 627 4.96 21.58 36.64
C TRP A 627 5.31 22.61 35.55
N THR A 628 5.69 22.14 34.36
CA THR A 628 5.92 22.98 33.18
C THR A 628 4.78 22.81 32.18
N LYS A 629 4.30 23.94 31.64
CA LYS A 629 3.20 24.00 30.68
C LYS A 629 3.45 23.06 29.48
N PRO A 630 2.60 22.05 29.23
CA PRO A 630 2.81 21.11 28.13
C PRO A 630 2.97 21.81 26.77
N LEU A 631 4.11 21.55 26.09
CA LEU A 631 4.52 22.24 24.85
C LEU A 631 3.46 22.28 23.75
N ILE A 632 2.54 21.31 23.74
CA ILE A 632 1.40 21.25 22.82
C ILE A 632 0.49 22.48 22.88
N PHE A 633 0.39 23.14 24.04
CA PHE A 633 -0.42 24.35 24.19
C PHE A 633 0.27 25.60 23.61
N GLY A 634 1.60 25.60 23.53
CA GLY A 634 2.40 26.73 23.06
C GLY A 634 2.25 27.98 23.94
N ALA A 635 2.58 29.14 23.37
CA ALA A 635 2.46 30.42 24.08
C ALA A 635 0.98 30.83 24.31
N LEU A 636 0.21 30.95 23.22
CA LEU A 636 -1.08 31.66 23.17
C LEU A 636 -2.33 30.84 23.55
N SER A 637 -2.18 29.60 24.04
CA SER A 637 -3.28 28.76 24.50
C SER A 637 -2.89 28.08 25.80
N ASP A 638 -3.84 27.80 26.68
CA ASP A 638 -3.68 27.01 27.90
C ASP A 638 -5.03 26.38 28.29
N VAL A 639 -5.07 25.50 29.29
CA VAL A 639 -6.31 25.13 29.98
C VAL A 639 -6.85 26.39 30.67
N GLU A 640 -8.13 26.72 30.43
CA GLU A 640 -8.72 28.03 30.76
C GLU A 640 -8.84 28.28 32.27
N TYR A 641 -9.24 27.26 33.04
CA TYR A 641 -9.43 27.36 34.49
C TYR A 641 -8.43 26.47 35.21
N ALA A 642 -7.78 27.02 36.24
CA ALA A 642 -6.93 26.26 37.15
C ALA A 642 -7.75 25.90 38.39
N ARG A 643 -7.75 24.62 38.78
CA ARG A 643 -8.51 24.14 39.94
C ARG A 643 -7.69 24.24 41.22
N HIS A 644 -8.25 24.83 42.26
CA HIS A 644 -7.68 24.82 43.60
C HIS A 644 -7.77 23.40 44.18
N MET A 645 -6.66 22.87 44.67
CA MET A 645 -6.64 21.66 45.51
C MET A 645 -6.90 22.08 46.97
N PRO A 646 -7.58 21.27 47.80
CA PRO A 646 -7.62 21.50 49.24
C PRO A 646 -6.23 21.61 49.86
N LEU A 647 -6.12 22.39 50.94
CA LEU A 647 -5.01 22.25 51.88
C LEU A 647 -5.22 20.96 52.70
N PRO A 648 -4.18 20.18 53.05
CA PRO A 648 -4.34 18.97 53.86
C PRO A 648 -5.00 19.20 55.23
N ALA A 649 -4.88 20.40 55.80
CA ALA A 649 -5.56 20.82 57.03
C ALA A 649 -7.04 21.23 56.84
N MET A 650 -7.53 21.23 55.60
CA MET A 650 -8.90 21.56 55.19
C MET A 650 -9.50 20.42 54.34
N GLU A 651 -8.93 19.22 54.41
CA GLU A 651 -9.49 18.02 53.80
C GLU A 651 -10.60 17.45 54.69
N ASN A 652 -11.86 17.67 54.32
CA ASN A 652 -13.04 17.05 54.94
C ASN A 652 -13.11 15.55 54.57
N VAL A 653 -12.16 14.79 55.12
CA VAL A 653 -11.92 13.36 54.89
C VAL A 653 -11.82 12.70 56.26
N TYR A 654 -12.96 12.27 56.77
CA TYR A 654 -13.03 11.63 58.08
C TYR A 654 -12.72 10.13 57.95
N PRO A 655 -11.72 9.60 58.69
CA PRO A 655 -11.49 8.16 58.77
C PRO A 655 -12.46 7.50 59.76
N CYS A 656 -12.94 6.31 59.43
CA CYS A 656 -13.81 5.51 60.31
C CYS A 656 -13.13 5.24 61.66
N VAL A 657 -13.69 5.73 62.76
CA VAL A 657 -13.14 5.62 64.14
C VAL A 657 -12.77 4.18 64.51
N HIS A 658 -13.55 3.20 64.05
CA HIS A 658 -13.35 1.79 64.37
C HIS A 658 -12.21 1.10 63.59
N CYS A 659 -11.80 1.61 62.42
CA CYS A 659 -10.77 0.94 61.61
C CYS A 659 -9.64 1.81 61.05
N GLY A 660 -9.74 3.14 61.10
CA GLY A 660 -8.72 4.11 60.67
C GLY A 660 -8.42 4.17 59.16
N GLU A 661 -8.60 3.07 58.43
CA GLU A 661 -8.17 2.91 57.02
C GLU A 661 -9.21 3.30 55.98
N ARG A 662 -10.50 3.34 56.35
CA ARG A 662 -11.62 3.55 55.40
C ARG A 662 -12.35 4.85 55.67
N GLU A 663 -12.68 5.54 54.59
CA GLU A 663 -13.50 6.74 54.55
C GLU A 663 -14.85 6.52 55.25
N VAL A 664 -15.32 7.54 55.95
CA VAL A 664 -16.63 7.57 56.61
C VAL A 664 -17.74 7.64 55.57
N SER A 665 -18.76 6.82 55.78
CA SER A 665 -20.01 6.84 55.00
C SER A 665 -21.25 6.96 55.89
N VAL A 666 -21.10 6.88 57.22
CA VAL A 666 -22.18 6.91 58.21
C VAL A 666 -21.73 7.68 59.47
N VAL A 667 -22.60 8.52 60.01
CA VAL A 667 -22.49 9.08 61.37
C VAL A 667 -23.58 8.49 62.25
N CYS A 668 -23.28 8.34 63.54
CA CYS A 668 -24.19 7.85 64.56
C CYS A 668 -24.52 8.95 65.58
N ASN A 669 -25.75 9.47 65.55
CA ASN A 669 -26.12 10.66 66.33
C ASN A 669 -25.98 10.46 67.85
N GLU A 670 -26.23 9.26 68.38
CA GLU A 670 -26.15 8.95 69.81
C GLU A 670 -24.79 8.40 70.28
N CYS A 671 -23.84 8.19 69.36
CA CYS A 671 -22.44 7.92 69.71
C CYS A 671 -21.52 9.13 69.45
N ASP A 672 -21.93 10.10 68.62
CA ASP A 672 -21.10 11.19 68.07
C ASP A 672 -19.83 10.66 67.34
N ASP A 673 -19.92 9.42 66.87
CA ASP A 673 -18.83 8.66 66.22
C ASP A 673 -19.08 8.52 64.71
N THR A 674 -17.98 8.47 63.95
CA THR A 674 -18.00 8.37 62.49
C THR A 674 -17.52 6.99 62.00
N PHE A 675 -18.26 6.38 61.07
CA PHE A 675 -18.07 4.99 60.64
C PHE A 675 -18.09 4.82 59.12
N CYS A 676 -17.37 3.81 58.62
CA CYS A 676 -17.64 3.21 57.32
C CYS A 676 -18.74 2.14 57.46
N GLU A 677 -19.56 1.93 56.43
CA GLU A 677 -20.78 1.11 56.50
C GLU A 677 -20.62 -0.29 57.13
N SER A 678 -19.53 -1.03 56.83
CA SER A 678 -19.32 -2.36 57.44
C SER A 678 -19.11 -2.27 58.96
N CYS A 679 -18.29 -1.32 59.43
CA CYS A 679 -18.04 -1.16 60.85
C CYS A 679 -19.25 -0.57 61.59
N TYR A 680 -20.07 0.25 60.93
CA TYR A 680 -21.37 0.63 61.48
C TYR A 680 -22.26 -0.60 61.68
N THR A 681 -22.47 -1.40 60.63
CA THR A 681 -23.31 -2.61 60.71
C THR A 681 -22.78 -3.70 61.64
N GLU A 682 -21.46 -3.79 61.85
CA GLU A 682 -20.84 -4.65 62.86
C GLU A 682 -21.11 -4.16 64.30
N THR A 683 -20.86 -2.87 64.57
CA THR A 683 -20.91 -2.29 65.93
C THR A 683 -22.30 -1.90 66.41
N HIS A 684 -23.19 -1.50 65.49
CA HIS A 684 -24.58 -1.12 65.75
C HIS A 684 -25.56 -2.25 65.40
N GLY A 685 -25.08 -3.34 64.80
CA GLY A 685 -25.88 -4.52 64.47
C GLY A 685 -26.39 -5.34 65.66
N TRP A 686 -26.11 -4.96 66.92
CA TRP A 686 -26.42 -5.72 68.13
C TRP A 686 -26.76 -4.82 69.34
N GLY A 687 -27.55 -5.34 70.29
CA GLY A 687 -27.89 -4.65 71.55
C GLY A 687 -28.69 -3.35 71.37
N ASN A 688 -28.61 -2.45 72.35
CA ASN A 688 -29.30 -1.14 72.32
C ASN A 688 -28.86 -0.26 71.15
N ARG A 689 -27.61 -0.41 70.69
CA ARG A 689 -27.03 0.33 69.55
C ARG A 689 -27.77 0.12 68.22
N ARG A 690 -28.63 -0.91 68.12
CA ARG A 690 -29.58 -1.09 66.99
C ARG A 690 -30.63 0.01 66.86
N ARG A 691 -30.86 0.79 67.92
CA ARG A 691 -31.85 1.88 67.93
C ARG A 691 -31.25 3.24 67.57
N HIS A 692 -29.93 3.30 67.40
CA HIS A 692 -29.23 4.54 67.09
C HIS A 692 -29.54 5.01 65.67
N GLU A 693 -29.65 6.32 65.48
CA GLU A 693 -29.96 6.94 64.21
C GLU A 693 -28.75 6.91 63.27
N ARG A 694 -28.96 6.32 62.08
CA ARG A 694 -27.98 6.29 60.98
C ARG A 694 -28.18 7.51 60.10
N VAL A 695 -27.19 8.39 60.05
CA VAL A 695 -27.10 9.47 59.05
C VAL A 695 -26.05 9.08 58.01
N ASP A 696 -26.42 9.01 56.74
CA ASP A 696 -25.48 8.71 55.65
C ASP A 696 -24.68 9.95 55.26
N VAL A 697 -23.35 9.80 55.16
CA VAL A 697 -22.46 10.85 54.67
C VAL A 697 -22.30 10.69 53.17
N HIS A 698 -22.81 11.63 52.39
CA HIS A 698 -22.66 11.64 50.95
C HIS A 698 -21.30 12.20 50.53
N MET A 699 -20.63 11.54 49.59
CA MET A 699 -19.35 11.98 49.04
C MET A 699 -19.56 12.98 47.89
N CYS A 700 -18.61 13.90 47.71
CA CYS A 700 -18.63 14.89 46.65
C CYS A 700 -18.56 14.26 45.26
N GLN A 701 -19.60 14.45 44.43
CA GLN A 701 -19.75 13.84 43.11
C GLN A 701 -18.65 14.24 42.08
N VAL A 702 -17.83 15.26 42.38
CA VAL A 702 -16.78 15.78 41.48
C VAL A 702 -15.36 15.32 41.84
N CYS A 703 -15.10 14.98 43.12
CA CYS A 703 -13.80 14.48 43.56
C CYS A 703 -13.81 13.05 44.14
N ASP A 704 -14.98 12.54 44.55
CA ASP A 704 -15.18 11.17 45.05
C ASP A 704 -14.25 10.80 46.23
N PHE A 705 -13.92 11.79 47.07
CA PHE A 705 -12.89 11.71 48.12
C PHE A 705 -13.18 12.56 49.37
N GLN A 706 -13.79 13.74 49.21
CA GLN A 706 -14.25 14.56 50.33
C GLN A 706 -15.75 14.39 50.57
N ALA A 707 -16.17 14.48 51.82
CA ALA A 707 -17.58 14.60 52.17
C ALA A 707 -18.22 15.83 51.46
N ALA A 708 -19.44 15.68 50.97
CA ALA A 708 -20.20 16.79 50.41
C ALA A 708 -20.73 17.68 51.52
N THR A 709 -20.52 18.98 51.38
CA THR A 709 -20.92 20.03 52.33
C THR A 709 -21.94 21.01 51.74
N ARG A 710 -22.17 20.95 50.43
CA ARG A 710 -23.13 21.78 49.69
C ARG A 710 -23.94 20.95 48.70
N GLU A 711 -25.23 21.25 48.63
CA GLU A 711 -26.12 20.77 47.57
C GLU A 711 -26.27 21.86 46.50
N VAL A 712 -26.19 21.50 45.22
CA VAL A 712 -26.37 22.41 44.09
C VAL A 712 -27.34 21.82 43.08
N ARG A 713 -28.49 22.47 42.88
CA ARG A 713 -29.42 22.11 41.80
C ARG A 713 -28.87 22.54 40.45
N ARG A 714 -28.57 21.57 39.57
CA ARG A 714 -28.05 21.78 38.22
C ARG A 714 -28.92 21.04 37.22
N ASN A 715 -29.60 21.78 36.33
CA ASN A 715 -30.44 21.20 35.27
C ASN A 715 -31.50 20.17 35.75
N GLN A 716 -32.12 20.42 36.90
CA GLN A 716 -33.08 19.53 37.59
C GLN A 716 -32.48 18.28 38.27
N GLU A 717 -31.15 18.11 38.27
CA GLU A 717 -30.45 17.11 39.09
C GLU A 717 -29.79 17.78 40.30
N GLU A 718 -29.76 17.08 41.44
CA GLU A 718 -29.20 17.58 42.71
C GLU A 718 -27.77 17.07 42.89
N ALA A 719 -26.80 17.98 42.73
CA ALA A 719 -25.37 17.68 42.75
C ALA A 719 -24.76 18.00 44.11
N LEU A 720 -24.26 16.96 44.79
CA LEU A 720 -23.62 17.07 46.10
C LEU A 720 -22.12 17.33 45.94
N LEU A 721 -21.64 18.45 46.46
CA LEU A 721 -20.27 18.95 46.31
C LEU A 721 -19.64 19.27 47.66
N CYS A 722 -18.33 19.08 47.80
CA CYS A 722 -17.53 19.72 48.86
C CYS A 722 -17.24 21.19 48.51
N ASP A 723 -16.92 22.03 49.50
CA ASP A 723 -16.62 23.46 49.31
C ASP A 723 -15.58 23.73 48.21
N TYR A 724 -14.50 22.94 48.18
CA TYR A 724 -13.48 23.08 47.13
C TYR A 724 -14.01 22.73 45.74
N CYS A 725 -14.87 21.71 45.58
CA CYS A 725 -15.47 21.43 44.27
C CYS A 725 -16.53 22.45 43.90
N TYR A 726 -17.26 23.00 44.87
CA TYR A 726 -18.20 24.10 44.67
C TYR A 726 -17.48 25.32 44.10
N LEU A 727 -16.44 25.82 44.79
CA LEU A 727 -15.64 26.98 44.37
C LEU A 727 -14.95 26.75 43.02
N ASN A 728 -14.49 25.53 42.75
CA ASN A 728 -13.89 25.16 41.46
C ASN A 728 -14.88 25.10 40.28
N GLU A 729 -16.18 25.00 40.53
CA GLU A 729 -17.23 25.06 39.50
C GLU A 729 -17.96 26.41 39.46
N HIS A 730 -17.88 27.20 40.53
CA HIS A 730 -18.49 28.52 40.69
C HIS A 730 -17.42 29.57 41.10
N PRO A 731 -16.37 29.83 40.29
CA PRO A 731 -15.26 30.73 40.64
C PRO A 731 -15.63 32.23 40.66
N GLU A 732 -16.91 32.56 40.56
CA GLU A 732 -17.49 33.90 40.65
C GLU A 732 -18.29 34.11 41.97
N ALA A 733 -18.25 33.13 42.88
CA ALA A 733 -18.96 33.08 44.17
C ALA A 733 -18.04 32.78 45.36
#